data_AF-A0A835TJ47-F1
#
_entry.id   AF-A0A835TJ47-F1
#
_cell.length_a   1.000
_cell.length_b   1.000
_cell.length_c   1.000
_cell.angle_alpha   90.00
_cell.angle_beta   90.00
_cell.angle_gamma   90.00
#
_symmetry.space_group_name_H-M   'P 1'
#
loop_
_entity.id
_entity.type
_entity.pdbx_description
1 polymer ?
#
loop_
_entity_poly.entity_id
_entity_poly.type
_entity_poly.pdbx_seq_one_letter_code
_entity_poly.pdbx_strand_id
1 'polypeptide(L)'
;MRSLRALVAVGVFAALALVCAPGAQAHGYLKSPISRNYFARLNNEYYCHHCGQGGGQWKSPDVCGNPFQDSPPINFTTRFYGYVANYTQGQDVDITIAIATNHGGRMALRVCPMARGLISHDCFNTPASKLRRVSSNPEYDNKLYWYVRPNDTDITQRFRLPAGVSCADGCVLQWWWVAYQFCYMPCESAADDVGSECGRNLIGPVGQCTGGYLQTEQFFNCADVMIAAAAGNSSASPAPSPSPAATPSPTPSPAATPSPAATPSPAATPSPTPSPSSPTPSPSTAPAGEYDYAALLDASFFFYEAQQAGPLPPWNRAAQVNGGWRNDSYMADGADIGADLTGGWFDAGDHMKFALPYGWAVSTLAWSLLEFRGAYSSSPGLLATAQRNLLFAADYIVRSHVTASDVPSENRFVAQVGDTDTDHSRWCRPEQCGAVEGTYRPTWLATAARPGSDVVGEAVAALAGVAQVVAAADPSNPVVAQLLTHARQLYAFGKAYSGAWSLTSAEGDYPYRYGNHVWQDDMLWAAAMMCRAGQGAAYCADAVSYWGAAANMGVGWSSGMDWDNAFNEASVIMLGMADKFSPTFLDAVRTRLDWNLNLWHVPTLCTAPPAGTDSNGDGIVDDGHICYSPRGLVHQMQWGTLRVTANAAALKLAYSQYTAADAADTQRQRCWARRQMRLMLGDWGRSFVVGFGSNPPQRPHHSSSMCDRDFAVVCDGSTAALGRPNPSVLRGALVGGPRKDDTYEDNRMDYILNEVAIDYNGGFTVAVAGLLQLGAPSPSPSPSGTSGCPPSEYDCAQCAANAAAVQSLLPGMAAPCQTCAAAIGDGWPCYNCLASPLVTSSPSLMQGCFDCAAAGVNGWACSQCTKGALSPTDNANCAGCYTRASSGNNWGCLECQKAGGPSEGRRAACLACVGDNSDAWACTQCASRYATPCEAERCAACLKAGGNAWSCYTATYAVQCDGGRRSLAA
;
A
#
# COMPACT_ATOMS: atom_id res chain seq x y z
N MET A 1 33.71 39.15 20.34
CA MET A 1 32.39 38.83 19.76
C MET A 1 32.43 38.23 18.34
N ARG A 2 33.41 38.57 17.48
CA ARG A 2 33.54 37.91 16.15
C ARG A 2 34.19 36.51 16.21
N SER A 3 35.11 36.28 17.13
CA SER A 3 35.81 34.98 17.25
C SER A 3 34.99 33.88 17.93
N LEU A 4 34.00 34.24 18.76
CA LEU A 4 33.12 33.28 19.45
C LEU A 4 32.04 32.70 18.51
N ARG A 5 31.63 33.46 17.48
CA ARG A 5 30.67 33.00 16.46
C ARG A 5 31.30 32.01 15.47
N ALA A 6 32.61 32.09 15.22
CA ALA A 6 33.32 31.14 14.37
C ALA A 6 33.55 29.77 15.06
N LEU A 7 33.84 29.77 16.36
CA LEU A 7 34.00 28.53 17.15
C LEU A 7 32.67 27.79 17.36
N VAL A 8 31.56 28.52 17.53
CA VAL A 8 30.22 27.92 17.62
C VAL A 8 29.76 27.40 16.26
N ALA A 9 30.08 28.07 15.14
CA ALA A 9 29.75 27.57 13.81
C ALA A 9 30.52 26.29 13.44
N VAL A 10 31.80 26.17 13.82
CA VAL A 10 32.60 24.95 13.57
C VAL A 10 32.19 23.81 14.50
N GLY A 11 31.84 24.09 15.76
CA GLY A 11 31.35 23.08 16.70
C GLY A 11 29.95 22.55 16.36
N VAL A 12 29.06 23.40 15.84
CA VAL A 12 27.71 23.00 15.39
C VAL A 12 27.77 22.23 14.08
N PHE A 13 28.66 22.58 13.14
CA PHE A 13 28.87 21.78 11.92
C PHE A 13 29.52 20.42 12.18
N ALA A 14 30.45 20.33 13.15
CA ALA A 14 31.05 19.05 13.55
C ALA A 14 30.04 18.16 14.29
N ALA A 15 29.17 18.72 15.13
CA ALA A 15 28.12 17.97 15.84
C ALA A 15 26.97 17.53 14.90
N LEU A 16 26.59 18.33 13.90
CA LEU A 16 25.60 17.93 12.88
C LEU A 16 26.15 16.88 11.91
N ALA A 17 27.46 16.89 11.60
CA ALA A 17 28.08 15.85 10.78
C ALA A 17 28.23 14.50 11.50
N LEU A 18 28.21 14.48 12.84
CA LEU A 18 28.28 13.27 13.66
C LEU A 18 26.92 12.64 13.99
N VAL A 19 25.81 13.36 13.79
CA VAL A 19 24.43 12.88 14.05
C VAL A 19 23.70 12.48 12.75
N CYS A 20 24.27 12.79 11.58
CA CYS A 20 23.76 12.36 10.27
C CYS A 20 24.77 11.52 9.48
N ALA A 21 25.53 10.65 10.14
CA ALA A 21 26.08 9.51 9.43
C ALA A 21 24.90 8.54 9.17
N PRO A 22 24.53 8.23 7.92
CA PRO A 22 23.65 7.09 7.68
C PRO A 22 24.26 5.90 8.40
N GLY A 23 23.46 5.19 9.21
CA GLY A 23 23.89 3.92 9.78
C GLY A 23 24.45 3.06 8.65
N ALA A 24 25.76 2.85 8.67
CA ALA A 24 26.46 2.06 7.68
C ALA A 24 26.12 0.59 7.93
N GLN A 25 25.10 0.09 7.23
CA GLN A 25 24.74 -1.31 7.17
C GLN A 25 25.09 -1.83 5.77
N ALA A 26 26.37 -2.11 5.54
CA ALA A 26 26.84 -2.75 4.31
C ALA A 26 26.34 -4.21 4.28
N HIS A 27 25.45 -4.57 3.36
CA HIS A 27 24.84 -5.90 3.29
C HIS A 27 24.50 -6.30 1.87
N GLY A 28 24.56 -7.60 1.56
CA GLY A 28 24.18 -8.09 0.23
C GLY A 28 24.01 -9.59 0.18
N TYR A 29 23.42 -10.06 -0.93
CA TYR A 29 23.19 -11.46 -1.19
C TYR A 29 23.17 -11.80 -2.68
N LEU A 30 23.41 -13.07 -2.99
CA LEU A 30 23.27 -13.60 -4.35
C LEU A 30 21.77 -13.81 -4.65
N LYS A 31 21.24 -12.99 -5.56
CA LYS A 31 19.83 -12.94 -5.98
C LYS A 31 19.55 -13.98 -7.06
N SER A 32 20.42 -14.07 -8.07
CA SER A 32 20.36 -15.08 -9.13
C SER A 32 21.75 -15.62 -9.51
N PRO A 33 21.99 -16.94 -9.49
CA PRO A 33 21.09 -17.98 -8.97
C PRO A 33 20.85 -17.79 -7.46
N ILE A 34 19.62 -18.05 -7.01
CA ILE A 34 19.22 -17.74 -5.64
C ILE A 34 20.08 -18.46 -4.60
N SER A 35 20.61 -17.70 -3.63
CA SER A 35 21.40 -18.25 -2.53
C SER A 35 20.54 -18.91 -1.45
N ARG A 36 21.13 -19.85 -0.71
CA ARG A 36 20.50 -20.60 0.38
C ARG A 36 19.90 -19.70 1.47
N ASN A 37 20.59 -18.63 1.85
CA ASN A 37 20.14 -17.63 2.80
C ASN A 37 18.99 -16.77 2.28
N TYR A 38 18.98 -16.44 0.99
CA TYR A 38 17.86 -15.76 0.37
C TYR A 38 16.64 -16.68 0.23
N PHE A 39 16.85 -17.92 -0.20
CA PHE A 39 15.81 -18.95 -0.24
C PHE A 39 15.20 -19.21 1.14
N ALA A 40 16.01 -19.31 2.19
CA ALA A 40 15.54 -19.43 3.57
C ALA A 40 14.69 -18.24 4.01
N ARG A 41 15.01 -17.02 3.56
CA ARG A 41 14.19 -15.82 3.81
C ARG A 41 12.86 -15.84 3.06
N LEU A 42 12.84 -16.32 1.83
CA LEU A 42 11.59 -16.46 1.08
C LEU A 42 10.63 -17.46 1.74
N ASN A 43 11.16 -18.46 2.43
CA ASN A 43 10.37 -19.46 3.17
C ASN A 43 10.12 -19.10 4.65
N ASN A 44 10.41 -17.87 5.08
CA ASN A 44 10.33 -17.44 6.48
C ASN A 44 11.15 -18.31 7.48
N GLU A 45 12.18 -19.02 7.00
CA GLU A 45 13.09 -19.82 7.84
C GLU A 45 14.22 -18.96 8.41
N TYR A 46 14.62 -17.88 7.71
CA TYR A 46 15.71 -17.00 8.11
C TYR A 46 15.36 -15.52 7.88
N TYR A 47 15.51 -14.67 8.89
CA TYR A 47 15.08 -13.28 8.80
C TYR A 47 16.02 -12.39 7.97
N CYS A 48 17.33 -12.71 7.94
CA CYS A 48 18.33 -11.81 7.36
C CYS A 48 19.16 -12.41 6.23
N HIS A 49 18.55 -12.60 5.06
CA HIS A 49 19.25 -13.00 3.84
C HIS A 49 20.50 -12.16 3.50
N HIS A 50 20.59 -10.90 3.92
CA HIS A 50 21.71 -10.03 3.58
C HIS A 50 22.81 -9.97 4.68
N CYS A 51 22.63 -10.66 5.81
CA CYS A 51 23.55 -10.63 6.94
C CYS A 51 24.71 -11.64 6.81
N GLY A 52 25.13 -12.10 5.63
CA GLY A 52 26.13 -13.18 5.47
C GLY A 52 27.58 -12.90 5.91
N GLN A 53 27.79 -11.98 6.87
CA GLN A 53 29.08 -11.50 7.35
C GLN A 53 29.86 -12.59 8.12
N GLY A 54 31.16 -12.68 7.85
CA GLY A 54 32.11 -13.20 8.83
C GLY A 54 33.52 -12.70 8.55
N GLY A 55 34.08 -11.95 9.48
CA GLY A 55 35.38 -11.30 9.32
C GLY A 55 35.52 -10.09 10.23
N GLY A 56 35.98 -10.36 11.45
CA GLY A 56 36.39 -9.39 12.47
C GLY A 56 37.18 -10.15 13.54
N GLN A 57 37.87 -9.44 14.46
CA GLN A 57 38.81 -9.99 15.45
C GLN A 57 38.31 -11.16 16.35
N TRP A 58 37.06 -11.62 16.19
CA TRP A 58 36.40 -12.51 17.13
C TRP A 58 35.75 -13.80 16.57
N LYS A 59 35.77 -14.12 15.25
CA LYS A 59 35.33 -15.44 14.70
C LYS A 59 35.60 -15.61 13.19
N SER A 60 35.88 -16.84 12.74
CA SER A 60 36.01 -17.19 11.32
C SER A 60 34.63 -17.35 10.64
N PRO A 61 34.40 -16.80 9.42
CA PRO A 61 33.18 -17.02 8.64
C PRO A 61 32.95 -18.50 8.33
N ASP A 62 31.68 -18.89 8.20
CA ASP A 62 31.28 -20.17 7.59
C ASP A 62 31.29 -20.06 6.05
N VAL A 63 31.45 -21.20 5.36
CA VAL A 63 31.67 -21.29 3.90
C VAL A 63 30.54 -20.65 3.10
N CYS A 64 29.30 -20.70 3.59
CA CYS A 64 28.14 -20.13 2.91
C CYS A 64 27.51 -18.92 3.63
N GLY A 65 28.25 -18.32 4.57
CA GLY A 65 27.82 -17.19 5.39
C GLY A 65 26.97 -17.61 6.60
N ASN A 66 27.32 -17.13 7.79
CA ASN A 66 26.48 -17.20 9.00
C ASN A 66 26.93 -16.14 10.03
N PRO A 67 26.15 -15.07 10.25
CA PRO A 67 26.52 -13.97 11.17
C PRO A 67 26.21 -14.21 12.66
N PHE A 68 25.27 -15.09 13.02
CA PHE A 68 24.73 -15.19 14.38
C PHE A 68 24.72 -16.65 14.84
N GLN A 69 25.58 -16.98 15.80
CA GLN A 69 25.58 -18.28 16.49
C GLN A 69 24.52 -18.37 17.61
N ASP A 70 23.45 -17.56 17.56
CA ASP A 70 22.31 -17.69 18.46
C ASP A 70 20.98 -17.64 17.68
N SER A 71 20.20 -18.72 17.90
CA SER A 71 18.90 -19.18 17.43
C SER A 71 18.00 -18.35 16.48
N PRO A 72 17.32 -18.99 15.48
CA PRO A 72 17.43 -20.41 15.16
C PRO A 72 18.67 -20.72 14.31
N PRO A 73 19.33 -21.87 14.55
CA PRO A 73 20.64 -22.18 13.99
C PRO A 73 20.52 -22.74 12.56
N ILE A 74 20.54 -21.89 11.54
CA ILE A 74 20.60 -22.37 10.14
C ILE A 74 22.05 -22.45 9.69
N ASN A 75 22.53 -23.68 9.49
CA ASN A 75 23.84 -23.94 8.90
C ASN A 75 23.73 -23.93 7.37
N PHE A 76 24.04 -22.79 6.75
CA PHE A 76 23.98 -22.65 5.29
C PHE A 76 25.04 -23.43 4.54
N THR A 77 26.07 -23.95 5.21
CA THR A 77 27.07 -24.83 4.60
C THR A 77 26.49 -26.21 4.27
N THR A 78 25.58 -26.73 5.10
CA THR A 78 24.94 -28.04 4.90
C THR A 78 23.50 -27.99 4.39
N ARG A 79 22.83 -26.83 4.47
CA ARG A 79 21.44 -26.65 4.00
C ARG A 79 21.33 -26.85 2.48
N PHE A 80 20.25 -27.47 2.02
CA PHE A 80 19.98 -27.71 0.59
C PHE A 80 18.50 -27.49 0.30
N TYR A 81 18.20 -26.67 -0.71
CA TYR A 81 16.83 -26.32 -1.10
C TYR A 81 16.44 -26.83 -2.50
N GLY A 82 17.30 -27.66 -3.11
CA GLY A 82 17.18 -28.03 -4.52
C GLY A 82 18.24 -27.32 -5.37
N TYR A 83 18.41 -27.79 -6.60
CA TYR A 83 19.25 -27.11 -7.58
C TYR A 83 18.46 -25.98 -8.22
N VAL A 84 18.97 -24.76 -8.11
CA VAL A 84 18.26 -23.54 -8.52
C VAL A 84 18.61 -23.11 -9.93
N ALA A 85 19.62 -23.73 -10.55
CA ALA A 85 20.00 -23.51 -11.93
C ALA A 85 20.73 -24.72 -12.55
N ASN A 86 20.58 -24.87 -13.86
CA ASN A 86 21.24 -25.90 -14.66
C ASN A 86 22.12 -25.23 -15.73
N TYR A 87 23.40 -25.55 -15.70
CA TYR A 87 24.40 -25.00 -16.59
C TYR A 87 25.20 -26.08 -17.30
N THR A 88 25.98 -25.67 -18.29
CA THR A 88 27.01 -26.50 -18.94
C THR A 88 28.39 -25.94 -18.63
N GLN A 89 29.41 -26.79 -18.43
CA GLN A 89 30.77 -26.33 -18.21
C GLN A 89 31.22 -25.41 -19.37
N GLY A 90 31.87 -24.28 -19.06
CA GLY A 90 32.26 -23.29 -20.08
C GLY A 90 31.15 -22.31 -20.50
N GLN A 91 29.91 -22.47 -20.03
CA GLN A 91 28.81 -21.55 -20.35
C GLN A 91 29.02 -20.16 -19.74
N ASP A 92 28.66 -19.12 -20.48
CA ASP A 92 28.54 -17.77 -19.96
C ASP A 92 27.18 -17.61 -19.26
N VAL A 93 27.20 -17.21 -17.99
CA VAL A 93 26.04 -17.09 -17.11
C VAL A 93 25.92 -15.67 -16.56
N ASP A 94 24.71 -15.14 -16.52
CA ASP A 94 24.42 -13.87 -15.87
C ASP A 94 24.18 -14.12 -14.37
N ILE A 95 24.85 -13.34 -13.53
CA ILE A 95 24.80 -13.47 -12.07
C ILE A 95 24.40 -12.12 -11.49
N THR A 96 23.34 -12.13 -10.68
CA THR A 96 22.78 -10.93 -10.05
C THR A 96 23.03 -10.95 -8.55
N ILE A 97 23.61 -9.87 -8.04
CA ILE A 97 23.91 -9.68 -6.62
C ILE A 97 23.16 -8.44 -6.15
N ALA A 98 22.28 -8.62 -5.17
CA ALA A 98 21.67 -7.52 -4.46
C ALA A 98 22.65 -7.06 -3.38
N ILE A 99 23.08 -5.81 -3.44
CA ILE A 99 23.99 -5.24 -2.46
C ILE A 99 23.59 -3.81 -2.14
N ALA A 100 23.65 -3.45 -0.87
CA ALA A 100 23.58 -2.07 -0.41
C ALA A 100 24.91 -1.78 0.28
N THR A 101 25.71 -0.87 -0.30
CA THR A 101 27.03 -0.55 0.28
C THR A 101 27.32 0.94 0.32
N ASN A 102 27.79 1.39 1.48
CA ASN A 102 28.24 2.75 1.73
C ASN A 102 29.75 2.93 1.45
N HIS A 103 30.48 1.86 1.16
CA HIS A 103 31.90 1.85 0.78
C HIS A 103 32.14 0.78 -0.29
N GLY A 104 33.15 0.95 -1.14
CA GLY A 104 33.40 -0.06 -2.17
C GLY A 104 33.84 -1.42 -1.61
N GLY A 105 33.96 -2.43 -2.47
CA GLY A 105 34.56 -3.70 -2.08
C GLY A 105 34.85 -4.63 -3.26
N ARG A 106 35.62 -5.69 -3.01
CA ARG A 106 36.05 -6.66 -4.04
C ARG A 106 35.15 -7.86 -4.03
N MET A 107 34.67 -8.28 -5.20
CA MET A 107 33.87 -9.49 -5.32
C MET A 107 34.55 -10.55 -6.18
N ALA A 108 34.21 -11.81 -5.92
CA ALA A 108 34.51 -12.94 -6.80
C ALA A 108 33.37 -13.95 -6.80
N LEU A 109 33.26 -14.71 -7.90
CA LEU A 109 32.42 -15.89 -7.98
C LEU A 109 33.27 -17.15 -8.15
N ARG A 110 32.84 -18.21 -7.47
CA ARG A 110 33.60 -19.45 -7.34
C ARG A 110 32.65 -20.64 -7.35
N VAL A 111 33.10 -21.79 -7.82
CA VAL A 111 32.32 -23.02 -7.87
C VAL A 111 33.09 -24.16 -7.22
N CYS A 112 32.41 -24.94 -6.39
CA CYS A 112 32.94 -26.15 -5.77
C CYS A 112 32.20 -27.37 -6.32
N PRO A 113 32.87 -28.32 -7.00
CA PRO A 113 32.25 -29.54 -7.54
C PRO A 113 32.13 -30.68 -6.52
N MET A 114 32.31 -30.41 -5.22
CA MET A 114 32.19 -31.45 -4.18
C MET A 114 30.75 -31.62 -3.69
N ALA A 115 30.43 -32.83 -3.22
CA ALA A 115 29.15 -33.15 -2.61
C ALA A 115 28.83 -32.26 -1.39
N ARG A 116 27.54 -31.98 -1.20
CA ARG A 116 26.93 -30.93 -0.36
C ARG A 116 27.37 -30.87 1.12
N GLY A 117 27.96 -31.94 1.66
CA GLY A 117 28.46 -32.02 3.04
C GLY A 117 29.98 -31.87 3.22
N LEU A 118 30.73 -31.64 2.13
CA LEU A 118 32.20 -31.60 2.13
C LEU A 118 32.76 -30.25 1.63
N ILE A 119 31.93 -29.23 1.43
CA ILE A 119 32.38 -27.93 0.91
C ILE A 119 33.25 -27.21 1.95
N SER A 120 34.39 -26.71 1.49
CA SER A 120 35.37 -25.97 2.31
C SER A 120 35.88 -24.75 1.52
N HIS A 121 36.45 -23.76 2.21
CA HIS A 121 37.07 -22.63 1.52
C HIS A 121 38.16 -23.07 0.53
N ASP A 122 38.90 -24.14 0.83
CA ASP A 122 39.94 -24.68 -0.07
C ASP A 122 39.37 -25.10 -1.43
N CYS A 123 38.16 -25.66 -1.45
CA CYS A 123 37.48 -26.03 -2.69
C CYS A 123 37.27 -24.83 -3.63
N PHE A 124 36.90 -23.68 -3.05
CA PHE A 124 36.60 -22.46 -3.79
C PHE A 124 37.86 -21.67 -4.16
N ASN A 125 38.96 -21.86 -3.44
CA ASN A 125 40.17 -21.06 -3.59
C ASN A 125 41.12 -21.56 -4.70
N THR A 126 40.84 -22.69 -5.34
CA THR A 126 41.67 -23.15 -6.47
C THR A 126 41.49 -22.27 -7.72
N PRO A 127 42.53 -22.07 -8.56
CA PRO A 127 42.40 -21.30 -9.80
C PRO A 127 41.33 -21.85 -10.76
N ALA A 128 41.12 -23.17 -10.78
CA ALA A 128 40.13 -23.83 -11.64
C ALA A 128 38.68 -23.63 -11.17
N SER A 129 38.49 -23.24 -9.90
CA SER A 129 37.18 -23.04 -9.29
C SER A 129 36.62 -21.63 -9.49
N LYS A 130 37.41 -20.68 -10.02
CA LYS A 130 37.01 -19.26 -10.08
C LYS A 130 36.46 -18.91 -11.44
N LEU A 131 35.36 -18.14 -11.45
CA LEU A 131 34.71 -17.69 -12.66
C LEU A 131 35.39 -16.41 -13.17
N ARG A 132 35.45 -16.24 -14.49
CA ARG A 132 36.00 -15.03 -15.12
C ARG A 132 34.89 -14.21 -15.74
N ARG A 133 34.93 -12.89 -15.55
CA ARG A 133 33.95 -11.96 -16.12
C ARG A 133 34.01 -11.98 -17.65
N VAL A 134 32.86 -11.88 -18.29
CA VAL A 134 32.72 -11.72 -19.74
C VAL A 134 32.22 -10.31 -20.00
N SER A 135 32.99 -9.52 -20.73
CA SER A 135 32.65 -8.13 -21.03
C SER A 135 33.12 -7.72 -22.41
N SER A 136 32.39 -6.81 -23.04
CA SER A 136 32.86 -6.13 -24.25
C SER A 136 33.95 -5.09 -23.96
N ASN A 137 34.12 -4.69 -22.69
CA ASN A 137 35.20 -3.80 -22.27
C ASN A 137 36.45 -4.62 -21.90
N PRO A 138 37.58 -4.46 -22.61
CA PRO A 138 38.83 -5.18 -22.33
C PRO A 138 39.40 -4.95 -20.92
N GLU A 139 39.04 -3.85 -20.25
CA GLU A 139 39.44 -3.56 -18.88
C GLU A 139 38.80 -4.54 -17.88
N TYR A 140 37.62 -5.05 -18.22
CA TYR A 140 36.77 -5.87 -17.35
C TYR A 140 36.68 -7.32 -17.80
N ASP A 141 36.93 -7.57 -19.09
CA ASP A 141 36.87 -8.91 -19.67
C ASP A 141 37.97 -9.81 -19.12
N ASN A 142 37.63 -11.08 -18.93
CA ASN A 142 38.53 -12.12 -18.45
C ASN A 142 39.12 -11.88 -17.04
N LYS A 143 38.52 -10.98 -16.24
CA LYS A 143 38.97 -10.66 -14.87
C LYS A 143 38.30 -11.57 -13.84
N LEU A 144 39.06 -11.97 -12.82
CA LEU A 144 38.55 -12.77 -11.67
C LEU A 144 37.78 -11.93 -10.66
N TYR A 145 38.15 -10.66 -10.52
CA TYR A 145 37.56 -9.76 -9.56
C TYR A 145 36.86 -8.60 -10.25
N TRP A 146 35.86 -8.06 -9.57
CA TRP A 146 35.33 -6.76 -9.88
C TRP A 146 35.09 -5.98 -8.59
N TYR A 147 34.91 -4.68 -8.78
CA TYR A 147 34.88 -3.69 -7.73
C TYR A 147 33.48 -3.11 -7.68
N VAL A 148 32.89 -3.14 -6.50
CA VAL A 148 31.64 -2.44 -6.22
C VAL A 148 31.97 -1.04 -5.73
N ARG A 149 31.22 -0.06 -6.22
CA ARG A 149 31.33 1.34 -5.81
C ARG A 149 30.27 1.63 -4.73
N PRO A 150 30.49 2.66 -3.89
CA PRO A 150 29.46 3.14 -2.98
C PRO A 150 28.16 3.47 -3.75
N ASN A 151 27.02 3.06 -3.21
CA ASN A 151 25.67 3.22 -3.77
C ASN A 151 25.29 2.29 -4.94
N ASP A 152 26.13 1.34 -5.33
CA ASP A 152 25.68 0.30 -6.26
C ASP A 152 24.57 -0.52 -5.60
N THR A 153 23.47 -0.76 -6.34
CA THR A 153 22.38 -1.66 -5.99
C THR A 153 22.12 -2.64 -7.14
N ASP A 154 21.71 -3.86 -6.81
CA ASP A 154 21.35 -4.94 -7.76
C ASP A 154 22.25 -5.03 -9.01
N ILE A 155 23.45 -5.57 -8.82
CA ILE A 155 24.48 -5.64 -9.84
C ILE A 155 24.36 -6.97 -10.60
N THR A 156 24.01 -6.91 -11.88
CA THR A 156 24.09 -8.06 -12.81
C THR A 156 25.37 -8.02 -13.62
N GLN A 157 26.13 -9.11 -13.62
CA GLN A 157 27.35 -9.27 -14.42
C GLN A 157 27.39 -10.65 -15.06
N ARG A 158 28.00 -10.73 -16.25
CA ARG A 158 28.19 -11.99 -16.98
C ARG A 158 29.52 -12.64 -16.61
N PHE A 159 29.50 -13.95 -16.39
CA PHE A 159 30.67 -14.74 -16.03
C PHE A 159 30.74 -16.05 -16.81
N ARG A 160 31.94 -16.49 -17.16
CA ARG A 160 32.19 -17.79 -17.77
C ARG A 160 32.42 -18.86 -16.70
N LEU A 161 31.62 -19.92 -16.74
CA LEU A 161 31.85 -21.12 -15.93
C LEU A 161 33.15 -21.83 -16.34
N PRO A 162 33.91 -22.42 -15.40
CA PRO A 162 35.14 -23.11 -15.75
C PRO A 162 34.90 -24.31 -16.68
N ALA A 163 35.65 -24.40 -17.78
CA ALA A 163 35.47 -25.43 -18.81
C ALA A 163 35.80 -26.87 -18.38
N GLY A 164 36.41 -27.06 -17.20
CA GLY A 164 36.78 -28.37 -16.63
C GLY A 164 36.05 -28.71 -15.33
N VAL A 165 35.00 -27.96 -14.98
CA VAL A 165 34.20 -28.21 -13.78
C VAL A 165 32.82 -28.71 -14.20
N SER A 166 32.55 -29.99 -14.00
CA SER A 166 31.24 -30.61 -14.18
C SER A 166 30.83 -31.38 -12.94
N CYS A 167 29.56 -31.33 -12.59
CA CYS A 167 28.98 -31.88 -11.37
C CYS A 167 27.50 -32.23 -11.65
N ALA A 168 27.27 -33.38 -12.25
CA ALA A 168 25.91 -33.88 -12.51
C ALA A 168 25.13 -34.12 -11.19
N ASP A 169 25.84 -34.41 -10.10
CA ASP A 169 25.29 -34.60 -8.76
C ASP A 169 25.28 -33.30 -7.92
N GLY A 170 25.51 -32.15 -8.55
CA GLY A 170 25.43 -30.82 -7.94
C GLY A 170 26.76 -30.16 -7.62
N CYS A 171 26.81 -28.84 -7.85
CA CYS A 171 27.85 -27.91 -7.45
C CYS A 171 27.29 -26.89 -6.46
N VAL A 172 28.19 -26.28 -5.69
CA VAL A 172 27.88 -25.07 -4.95
C VAL A 172 28.60 -23.89 -5.61
N LEU A 173 27.84 -22.87 -6.02
CA LEU A 173 28.35 -21.59 -6.46
C LEU A 173 28.44 -20.65 -5.25
N GLN A 174 29.60 -20.08 -4.98
CA GLN A 174 29.84 -19.14 -3.89
C GLN A 174 30.04 -17.73 -4.44
N TRP A 175 29.28 -16.79 -3.89
CA TRP A 175 29.60 -15.37 -3.97
C TRP A 175 30.40 -14.97 -2.74
N TRP A 176 31.52 -14.28 -2.97
CA TRP A 176 32.41 -13.77 -1.95
C TRP A 176 32.65 -12.29 -2.17
N TRP A 177 32.44 -11.50 -1.12
CA TRP A 177 32.68 -10.07 -1.13
C TRP A 177 33.55 -9.65 0.05
N VAL A 178 34.50 -8.75 -0.19
CA VAL A 178 35.39 -8.16 0.82
C VAL A 178 35.25 -6.64 0.77
N ALA A 179 34.78 -6.03 1.85
CA ALA A 179 34.60 -4.58 1.94
C ALA A 179 35.94 -3.82 2.05
N TYR A 180 36.05 -2.67 1.37
CA TYR A 180 37.22 -1.78 1.47
C TYR A 180 37.03 -0.77 2.59
N GLN A 181 37.54 -1.08 3.78
CA GLN A 181 37.55 -0.11 4.87
C GLN A 181 38.81 0.78 4.87
N PHE A 182 39.99 0.21 4.57
CA PHE A 182 41.27 0.94 4.67
C PHE A 182 42.22 0.75 3.47
N CYS A 183 42.13 -0.37 2.76
CA CYS A 183 43.00 -0.74 1.65
C CYS A 183 42.27 -1.65 0.66
N TYR A 184 42.72 -1.67 -0.60
CA TYR A 184 42.31 -2.68 -1.56
C TYR A 184 43.14 -3.97 -1.37
N MET A 185 42.46 -5.12 -1.37
CA MET A 185 43.13 -6.41 -1.30
C MET A 185 44.10 -6.62 -2.49
N PRO A 186 45.29 -7.23 -2.28
CA PRO A 186 46.16 -7.64 -3.38
C PRO A 186 45.45 -8.63 -4.30
N CYS A 187 45.66 -8.51 -5.61
CA CYS A 187 45.15 -9.47 -6.59
C CYS A 187 46.06 -10.68 -6.67
N GLU A 188 45.48 -11.83 -7.03
CA GLU A 188 46.25 -13.07 -7.25
C GLU A 188 47.25 -12.94 -8.40
N SER A 189 46.95 -12.11 -9.39
CA SER A 189 47.86 -11.76 -10.47
C SER A 189 47.66 -10.31 -10.92
N ALA A 190 48.68 -9.71 -11.53
CA ALA A 190 48.56 -8.40 -12.17
C ALA A 190 47.59 -8.39 -13.36
N ALA A 191 47.32 -9.56 -13.96
CA ALA A 191 46.36 -9.68 -15.05
C ALA A 191 44.92 -9.56 -14.58
N ASP A 192 44.65 -9.80 -13.29
CA ASP A 192 43.31 -9.65 -12.68
C ASP A 192 43.11 -8.26 -12.06
N ASP A 193 44.06 -7.35 -12.24
CA ASP A 193 43.93 -5.95 -11.84
C ASP A 193 42.95 -5.23 -12.76
N VAL A 194 42.04 -4.49 -12.13
CA VAL A 194 41.05 -3.62 -12.77
C VAL A 194 41.31 -2.22 -12.23
N GLY A 195 41.57 -1.26 -13.12
CA GLY A 195 41.81 0.12 -12.73
C GLY A 195 43.09 0.39 -11.91
N SER A 196 44.06 -0.53 -11.87
CA SER A 196 45.25 -0.42 -11.00
C SER A 196 44.90 -0.30 -9.51
N GLU A 197 43.81 -0.96 -9.10
CA GLU A 197 43.28 -0.86 -7.74
C GLU A 197 43.88 -1.93 -6.81
N CYS A 198 44.55 -2.97 -7.32
CA CYS A 198 45.13 -4.03 -6.49
C CYS A 198 46.18 -3.50 -5.48
N GLY A 199 45.98 -3.78 -4.19
CA GLY A 199 46.95 -3.43 -3.15
C GLY A 199 47.10 -1.92 -2.88
N ARG A 200 46.20 -1.09 -3.40
CA ARG A 200 46.24 0.36 -3.20
C ARG A 200 45.76 0.74 -1.78
N ASN A 201 46.51 1.62 -1.12
CA ASN A 201 46.16 2.17 0.20
C ASN A 201 45.20 3.38 0.03
N LEU A 202 44.10 3.41 0.77
CA LEU A 202 43.06 4.43 0.67
C LEU A 202 43.25 5.62 1.64
N ILE A 203 44.16 5.53 2.62
CA ILE A 203 44.23 6.47 3.77
C ILE A 203 45.64 7.10 3.97
N GLY A 204 46.43 7.20 2.89
CA GLY A 204 47.72 7.90 2.91
C GLY A 204 48.91 7.02 3.34
N PRO A 205 50.10 7.58 3.65
CA PRO A 205 51.39 6.86 3.66
C PRO A 205 51.59 5.91 4.86
N VAL A 206 50.54 5.66 5.65
CA VAL A 206 50.61 4.82 6.84
C VAL A 206 50.33 3.36 6.45
N GLY A 207 51.41 2.58 6.32
CA GLY A 207 51.37 1.11 6.26
C GLY A 207 51.30 0.50 4.86
N GLN A 208 52.16 -0.51 4.63
CA GLN A 208 52.03 -1.41 3.48
C GLN A 208 50.80 -2.32 3.68
N CYS A 209 50.10 -2.67 2.59
CA CYS A 209 48.96 -3.58 2.57
C CYS A 209 49.38 -5.04 2.86
N THR A 210 49.92 -5.30 4.05
CA THR A 210 50.45 -6.60 4.48
C THR A 210 50.11 -6.86 5.95
N GLY A 211 49.64 -8.06 6.28
CA GLY A 211 49.32 -8.45 7.66
C GLY A 211 47.90 -8.07 8.11
N GLY A 212 47.70 -7.94 9.43
CA GLY A 212 46.40 -7.88 10.13
C GLY A 212 45.36 -6.83 9.68
N TYR A 213 45.71 -5.93 8.76
CA TYR A 213 44.76 -5.06 8.05
C TYR A 213 43.85 -5.81 7.05
N LEU A 214 44.14 -7.09 6.76
CA LEU A 214 43.33 -7.98 5.92
C LEU A 214 42.14 -8.62 6.68
N GLN A 215 41.92 -8.27 7.96
CA GLN A 215 40.73 -8.68 8.74
C GLN A 215 39.53 -7.75 8.48
N THR A 216 39.29 -7.42 7.21
CA THR A 216 38.14 -6.63 6.78
C THR A 216 36.86 -7.46 6.80
N GLU A 217 35.72 -6.77 6.85
CA GLU A 217 34.39 -7.36 6.73
C GLU A 217 34.25 -8.15 5.41
N GLN A 218 33.85 -9.42 5.52
CA GLN A 218 33.65 -10.32 4.37
C GLN A 218 32.26 -10.93 4.40
N PHE A 219 31.68 -11.15 3.23
CA PHE A 219 30.37 -11.75 3.06
C PHE A 219 30.46 -12.96 2.13
N PHE A 220 29.72 -14.00 2.50
CA PHE A 220 29.66 -15.25 1.74
C PHE A 220 28.21 -15.66 1.55
N ASN A 221 27.85 -16.08 0.34
CA ASN A 221 26.58 -16.76 0.03
C ASN A 221 26.85 -17.95 -0.88
N CYS A 222 26.00 -18.97 -0.80
CA CYS A 222 26.06 -20.14 -1.66
C CYS A 222 24.74 -20.39 -2.39
N ALA A 223 24.80 -20.80 -3.65
CA ALA A 223 23.68 -21.31 -4.42
C ALA A 223 23.99 -22.73 -4.94
N ASP A 224 23.00 -23.62 -4.91
CA ASP A 224 23.12 -24.99 -5.39
C ASP A 224 22.76 -25.07 -6.88
N VAL A 225 23.68 -25.53 -7.73
CA VAL A 225 23.49 -25.55 -9.19
C VAL A 225 23.93 -26.89 -9.77
N MET A 226 23.46 -27.27 -10.95
CA MET A 226 24.00 -28.40 -11.71
C MET A 226 24.87 -27.90 -12.86
N ILE A 227 26.02 -28.54 -13.10
CA ILE A 227 26.89 -28.22 -14.25
C ILE A 227 27.15 -29.50 -15.03
N ALA A 228 26.55 -29.62 -16.22
CA ALA A 228 26.77 -30.74 -17.11
C ALA A 228 28.15 -30.67 -17.79
N ALA A 229 28.75 -31.84 -18.05
CA ALA A 229 29.92 -31.92 -18.93
C ALA A 229 29.53 -31.49 -20.35
N ALA A 230 30.39 -30.71 -21.00
CA ALA A 230 30.24 -30.39 -22.41
C ALA A 230 30.31 -31.70 -23.21
N ALA A 231 29.34 -31.95 -24.09
CA ALA A 231 29.32 -33.16 -24.91
C ALA A 231 30.63 -33.28 -25.70
N GLY A 232 31.48 -34.25 -25.30
CA GLY A 232 32.74 -34.50 -25.97
C GLY A 232 32.51 -35.12 -27.33
N ASN A 233 33.14 -34.53 -28.36
CA ASN A 233 33.35 -35.15 -29.66
C ASN A 233 33.86 -36.58 -29.50
N SER A 234 33.00 -37.56 -29.75
CA SER A 234 33.38 -38.93 -30.09
C SER A 234 33.00 -39.15 -31.54
N SER A 235 34.02 -39.34 -32.38
CA SER A 235 33.91 -39.59 -33.80
C SER A 235 33.21 -40.92 -34.07
N ALA A 236 31.95 -40.87 -34.50
CA ALA A 236 31.31 -41.93 -35.27
C ALA A 236 30.32 -41.27 -36.26
N SER A 237 30.69 -41.30 -37.54
CA SER A 237 29.91 -40.77 -38.65
C SER A 237 28.61 -41.58 -38.86
N PRO A 238 27.44 -40.95 -39.04
CA PRO A 238 26.36 -41.51 -39.82
C PRO A 238 26.40 -40.97 -41.27
N ALA A 239 25.97 -41.82 -42.20
CA ALA A 239 25.92 -41.61 -43.64
C ALA A 239 24.84 -40.58 -44.07
N PRO A 240 24.93 -39.99 -45.28
CA PRO A 240 24.13 -38.84 -45.67
C PRO A 240 22.73 -39.22 -46.15
N SER A 241 21.74 -38.38 -45.86
CA SER A 241 20.39 -38.41 -46.42
C SER A 241 19.89 -36.97 -46.60
N PRO A 242 19.02 -36.69 -47.60
CA PRO A 242 19.33 -35.80 -48.71
C PRO A 242 18.97 -34.34 -48.46
N SER A 243 19.64 -33.49 -49.23
CA SER A 243 19.43 -32.06 -49.34
C SER A 243 17.98 -31.72 -49.77
N PRO A 244 17.31 -30.76 -49.11
CA PRO A 244 16.07 -30.19 -49.63
C PRO A 244 16.36 -29.40 -50.92
N ALA A 245 15.74 -29.84 -52.01
CA ALA A 245 15.68 -29.10 -53.26
C ALA A 245 14.84 -27.82 -53.10
N ALA A 246 15.24 -26.78 -53.84
CA ALA A 246 14.64 -25.46 -53.86
C ALA A 246 13.18 -25.45 -54.35
N THR A 247 12.37 -24.54 -53.79
CA THR A 247 11.04 -24.17 -54.30
C THR A 247 10.88 -22.64 -54.16
N PRO A 248 10.01 -21.99 -54.97
CA PRO A 248 10.41 -20.97 -55.91
C PRO A 248 10.15 -19.54 -55.42
N SER A 249 10.81 -18.61 -56.09
CA SER A 249 10.65 -17.16 -55.97
C SER A 249 9.19 -16.71 -56.23
N PRO A 250 8.62 -15.79 -55.44
CA PRO A 250 7.34 -15.18 -55.76
C PRO A 250 7.47 -14.14 -56.89
N THR A 251 6.76 -14.40 -57.99
CA THR A 251 6.49 -13.49 -59.12
C THR A 251 5.48 -12.41 -58.68
N PRO A 252 5.54 -11.16 -59.20
CA PRO A 252 5.01 -9.98 -58.53
C PRO A 252 3.49 -9.79 -58.74
N SER A 253 2.83 -9.25 -57.72
CA SER A 253 1.42 -8.82 -57.79
C SER A 253 1.33 -7.34 -58.25
N PRO A 254 0.31 -6.97 -59.05
CA PRO A 254 0.35 -5.80 -59.93
C PRO A 254 0.10 -4.45 -59.25
N ALA A 255 0.59 -3.42 -59.94
CA ALA A 255 0.54 -2.01 -59.57
C ALA A 255 -0.89 -1.47 -59.35
N ALA A 256 -1.08 -0.80 -58.22
CA ALA A 256 -2.18 0.13 -58.02
C ALA A 256 -1.85 1.47 -58.69
N THR A 257 -2.69 1.90 -59.64
CA THR A 257 -2.70 3.25 -60.23
C THR A 257 -3.64 4.17 -59.41
N PRO A 258 -3.62 5.49 -59.60
CA PRO A 258 -3.32 6.49 -58.57
C PRO A 258 -4.57 7.07 -57.88
N SER A 259 -4.43 7.51 -56.63
CA SER A 259 -5.43 8.39 -56.00
C SER A 259 -5.15 9.86 -56.41
N PRO A 260 -6.17 10.69 -56.71
CA PRO A 260 -6.01 11.93 -57.47
C PRO A 260 -5.35 13.08 -56.70
N ALA A 261 -4.69 13.95 -57.46
CA ALA A 261 -4.12 15.21 -57.04
C ALA A 261 -5.16 16.24 -56.59
N ALA A 262 -4.70 17.13 -55.71
CA ALA A 262 -5.40 18.26 -55.11
C ALA A 262 -6.14 19.16 -56.11
N THR A 263 -7.32 19.62 -55.70
CA THR A 263 -8.07 20.73 -56.32
C THR A 263 -8.27 21.82 -55.24
N PRO A 264 -8.20 23.12 -55.58
CA PRO A 264 -7.71 24.15 -54.66
C PRO A 264 -8.77 24.68 -53.69
N SER A 265 -8.24 25.19 -52.58
CA SER A 265 -8.90 25.97 -51.54
C SER A 265 -9.69 27.16 -52.11
N PRO A 266 -10.99 27.33 -51.79
CA PRO A 266 -11.68 28.58 -51.96
C PRO A 266 -11.41 29.55 -50.80
N ALA A 267 -11.27 30.82 -51.18
CA ALA A 267 -10.84 31.95 -50.40
C ALA A 267 -11.66 32.24 -49.12
N ALA A 268 -10.94 32.81 -48.15
CA ALA A 268 -11.44 33.30 -46.88
C ALA A 268 -12.63 34.28 -47.02
N THR A 269 -13.64 34.07 -46.20
CA THR A 269 -14.72 35.03 -45.90
C THR A 269 -14.70 35.27 -44.39
N PRO A 270 -14.87 36.51 -43.89
CA PRO A 270 -14.31 36.93 -42.61
C PRO A 270 -15.01 36.32 -41.38
N SER A 271 -14.17 36.11 -40.37
CA SER A 271 -14.51 35.61 -39.03
C SER A 271 -15.63 36.43 -38.37
N PRO A 272 -16.69 35.80 -37.83
CA PRO A 272 -17.49 36.44 -36.81
C PRO A 272 -16.67 36.53 -35.51
N THR A 273 -16.68 37.72 -34.91
CA THR A 273 -16.12 38.07 -33.61
C THR A 273 -16.52 37.04 -32.53
N PRO A 274 -15.62 36.60 -31.64
CA PRO A 274 -15.96 35.66 -30.57
C PRO A 274 -16.95 36.31 -29.61
N SER A 275 -18.15 35.72 -29.53
CA SER A 275 -19.09 36.00 -28.44
C SER A 275 -18.56 35.33 -27.16
N PRO A 276 -18.72 35.96 -25.98
CA PRO A 276 -18.06 35.55 -24.76
C PRO A 276 -18.49 34.16 -24.31
N SER A 277 -17.53 33.43 -23.74
CA SER A 277 -17.65 32.13 -23.09
C SER A 277 -18.98 32.01 -22.33
N SER A 278 -19.79 31.02 -22.70
CA SER A 278 -20.92 30.58 -21.89
C SER A 278 -20.42 30.25 -20.48
N PRO A 279 -21.06 30.77 -19.42
CA PRO A 279 -20.61 30.57 -18.06
C PRO A 279 -20.69 29.09 -17.69
N THR A 280 -19.67 28.64 -16.96
CA THR A 280 -19.68 27.41 -16.16
C THR A 280 -21.05 27.25 -15.50
N PRO A 281 -21.72 26.07 -15.56
CA PRO A 281 -22.98 25.87 -14.86
C PRO A 281 -22.77 26.22 -13.38
N SER A 282 -23.66 27.08 -12.87
CA SER A 282 -23.70 27.44 -11.45
C SER A 282 -23.83 26.15 -10.63
N PRO A 283 -23.06 25.97 -9.54
CA PRO A 283 -23.17 24.77 -8.71
C PRO A 283 -24.61 24.66 -8.20
N SER A 284 -25.17 23.46 -8.31
CA SER A 284 -26.36 23.09 -7.55
C SER A 284 -26.00 23.32 -6.09
N THR A 285 -26.56 24.37 -5.47
CA THR A 285 -26.26 24.67 -4.07
C THR A 285 -26.74 23.50 -3.23
N ALA A 286 -25.79 22.69 -2.74
CA ALA A 286 -26.06 21.67 -1.74
C ALA A 286 -26.84 22.30 -0.56
N PRO A 287 -27.75 21.56 0.07
CA PRO A 287 -28.40 22.04 1.29
C PRO A 287 -27.38 22.55 2.30
N ALA A 288 -27.70 23.59 3.06
CA ALA A 288 -26.79 24.15 4.07
C ALA A 288 -26.31 23.05 5.04
N GLY A 289 -24.99 22.86 5.13
CA GLY A 289 -24.37 21.80 5.95
C GLY A 289 -24.10 20.47 5.22
N GLU A 290 -24.42 20.37 3.93
CA GLU A 290 -24.09 19.23 3.05
C GLU A 290 -22.95 19.56 2.06
N TYR A 291 -22.25 18.52 1.60
CA TYR A 291 -21.28 18.56 0.51
C TYR A 291 -22.00 18.39 -0.84
N ASP A 292 -21.44 18.99 -1.89
CA ASP A 292 -21.95 18.81 -3.25
C ASP A 292 -21.53 17.43 -3.79
N TYR A 293 -22.28 16.39 -3.44
CA TYR A 293 -22.03 15.02 -3.88
C TYR A 293 -22.15 14.84 -5.39
N ALA A 294 -22.92 15.68 -6.09
CA ALA A 294 -23.01 15.62 -7.56
C ALA A 294 -21.73 16.13 -8.21
N ALA A 295 -21.20 17.26 -7.75
CA ALA A 295 -19.90 17.76 -8.20
C ALA A 295 -18.76 16.82 -7.82
N LEU A 296 -18.82 16.19 -6.65
CA LEU A 296 -17.84 15.19 -6.23
C LEU A 296 -17.90 13.92 -7.09
N LEU A 297 -19.10 13.47 -7.46
CA LEU A 297 -19.27 12.32 -8.35
C LEU A 297 -18.68 12.61 -9.73
N ASP A 298 -18.93 13.80 -10.30
CA ASP A 298 -18.31 14.24 -11.56
C ASP A 298 -16.78 14.34 -11.45
N ALA A 299 -16.28 14.85 -10.32
CA ALA A 299 -14.84 14.92 -10.03
C ALA A 299 -14.20 13.53 -9.95
N SER A 300 -14.88 12.54 -9.37
CA SER A 300 -14.36 11.16 -9.34
C SER A 300 -14.17 10.60 -10.76
N PHE A 301 -15.09 10.86 -11.69
CA PHE A 301 -14.90 10.49 -13.10
C PHE A 301 -13.80 11.28 -13.80
N PHE A 302 -13.55 12.52 -13.39
CA PHE A 302 -12.39 13.28 -13.89
C PHE A 302 -11.07 12.62 -13.47
N PHE A 303 -10.99 12.02 -12.28
CA PHE A 303 -9.82 11.25 -11.88
C PHE A 303 -9.56 10.07 -12.83
N TYR A 304 -10.58 9.25 -13.15
CA TYR A 304 -10.41 8.16 -14.13
C TYR A 304 -10.03 8.65 -15.53
N GLU A 305 -10.54 9.81 -15.97
CA GLU A 305 -10.08 10.46 -17.22
C GLU A 305 -8.59 10.82 -17.18
N ALA A 306 -8.11 11.28 -16.03
CA ALA A 306 -6.71 11.59 -15.81
C ALA A 306 -5.80 10.36 -15.65
N GLN A 307 -6.37 9.16 -15.46
CA GLN A 307 -5.66 7.88 -15.51
C GLN A 307 -5.59 7.26 -16.91
N GLN A 308 -6.34 7.76 -17.91
CA GLN A 308 -6.40 7.13 -19.25
C GLN A 308 -5.02 7.11 -19.94
N ALA A 309 -4.64 5.97 -20.50
CA ALA A 309 -3.44 5.74 -21.31
C ALA A 309 -3.81 5.57 -22.78
N GLY A 310 -2.83 5.43 -23.67
CA GLY A 310 -3.06 5.29 -25.10
C GLY A 310 -3.59 6.58 -25.75
N PRO A 311 -4.31 6.47 -26.88
CA PRO A 311 -4.89 7.64 -27.52
C PRO A 311 -6.04 8.20 -26.66
N LEU A 312 -5.92 9.46 -26.27
CA LEU A 312 -6.95 10.11 -25.46
C LEU A 312 -8.13 10.51 -26.34
N PRO A 313 -9.37 10.13 -25.95
CA PRO A 313 -10.53 10.45 -26.75
C PRO A 313 -10.84 11.96 -26.70
N PRO A 314 -11.45 12.55 -27.75
CA PRO A 314 -11.74 13.99 -27.80
C PRO A 314 -12.65 14.52 -26.68
N TRP A 315 -13.36 13.64 -25.96
CA TRP A 315 -14.19 14.01 -24.82
C TRP A 315 -13.45 14.00 -23.48
N ASN A 316 -12.21 13.49 -23.42
CA ASN A 316 -11.43 13.42 -22.18
C ASN A 316 -11.08 14.84 -21.70
N ARG A 317 -11.56 15.23 -20.52
CA ARG A 317 -11.38 16.58 -19.97
C ARG A 317 -9.98 16.83 -19.43
N ALA A 318 -9.24 15.77 -19.09
CA ALA A 318 -7.84 15.85 -18.69
C ALA A 318 -6.89 16.03 -19.90
N ALA A 319 -7.33 15.81 -21.14
CA ALA A 319 -6.50 15.98 -22.33
C ALA A 319 -6.15 17.46 -22.61
N GLN A 320 -4.93 17.75 -23.05
CA GLN A 320 -4.47 19.10 -23.39
C GLN A 320 -5.35 19.80 -24.43
N VAL A 321 -5.88 19.07 -25.41
CA VAL A 321 -6.79 19.59 -26.43
C VAL A 321 -8.09 20.19 -25.84
N ASN A 322 -8.46 19.75 -24.64
CA ASN A 322 -9.63 20.23 -23.90
C ASN A 322 -9.25 21.16 -22.72
N GLY A 323 -8.01 21.67 -22.72
CA GLY A 323 -7.51 22.55 -21.66
C GLY A 323 -7.04 21.81 -20.40
N GLY A 324 -6.83 20.49 -20.48
CA GLY A 324 -6.19 19.68 -19.45
C GLY A 324 -4.66 19.67 -19.53
N TRP A 325 -4.06 18.55 -19.15
CA TRP A 325 -2.60 18.38 -18.97
C TRP A 325 -2.07 16.98 -19.33
N ARG A 326 -2.94 16.03 -19.67
CA ARG A 326 -2.62 14.72 -20.24
C ARG A 326 -2.56 14.79 -21.77
N ASN A 327 -1.83 13.88 -22.40
CA ASN A 327 -1.85 13.66 -23.85
C ASN A 327 -1.67 12.15 -24.13
N ASP A 328 -1.65 11.75 -25.40
CA ASP A 328 -1.48 10.35 -25.80
C ASP A 328 -0.19 9.76 -25.21
N SER A 329 -0.24 8.54 -24.67
CA SER A 329 0.90 7.87 -24.02
C SER A 329 0.92 6.36 -24.29
N TYR A 330 2.12 5.77 -24.26
CA TYR A 330 2.33 4.31 -24.40
C TYR A 330 1.63 3.70 -25.63
N MET A 331 1.82 4.35 -26.78
CA MET A 331 1.20 3.96 -28.05
C MET A 331 1.75 2.63 -28.64
N ALA A 332 2.70 2.00 -27.94
CA ALA A 332 3.31 0.73 -28.32
C ALA A 332 2.94 -0.44 -27.39
N ASP A 333 2.07 -0.22 -26.39
CA ASP A 333 1.62 -1.29 -25.49
C ASP A 333 1.04 -2.47 -26.30
N GLY A 334 1.55 -3.69 -26.03
CA GLY A 334 1.16 -4.93 -26.72
C GLY A 334 1.97 -5.29 -27.98
N ALA A 335 2.84 -4.39 -28.46
CA ALA A 335 3.65 -4.65 -29.64
C ALA A 335 4.60 -5.84 -29.47
N ASP A 336 5.03 -6.14 -28.24
CA ASP A 336 5.88 -7.28 -27.88
C ASP A 336 5.22 -8.65 -28.14
N ILE A 337 3.89 -8.71 -28.12
CA ILE A 337 3.11 -9.90 -28.44
C ILE A 337 2.34 -9.79 -29.77
N GLY A 338 2.56 -8.72 -30.53
CA GLY A 338 1.86 -8.46 -31.79
C GLY A 338 0.37 -8.10 -31.63
N ALA A 339 -0.01 -7.50 -30.50
CA ALA A 339 -1.36 -7.03 -30.21
C ALA A 339 -1.41 -5.49 -30.05
N ASP A 340 -2.58 -4.91 -30.21
CA ASP A 340 -2.84 -3.51 -29.82
C ASP A 340 -3.46 -3.50 -28.41
N LEU A 341 -2.65 -3.14 -27.43
CA LEU A 341 -3.06 -2.99 -26.03
C LEU A 341 -3.02 -1.52 -25.60
N THR A 342 -3.11 -0.58 -26.53
CA THR A 342 -3.27 0.84 -26.19
C THR A 342 -4.61 1.09 -25.51
N GLY A 343 -4.70 2.16 -24.71
CA GLY A 343 -5.90 2.51 -23.95
C GLY A 343 -5.86 2.02 -22.50
N GLY A 344 -7.03 2.09 -21.86
CA GLY A 344 -7.25 1.74 -20.46
C GLY A 344 -6.72 2.78 -19.47
N TRP A 345 -6.83 2.51 -18.18
CA TRP A 345 -6.32 3.33 -17.09
C TRP A 345 -4.98 2.82 -16.56
N PHE A 346 -4.10 3.75 -16.20
CA PHE A 346 -3.03 3.47 -15.25
C PHE A 346 -3.60 3.20 -13.86
N ASP A 347 -2.94 2.32 -13.13
CA ASP A 347 -3.37 1.84 -11.83
C ASP A 347 -3.38 2.92 -10.76
N ALA A 348 -2.24 3.57 -10.53
CA ALA A 348 -2.07 4.47 -9.39
C ALA A 348 -1.32 5.75 -9.76
N GLY A 349 -0.28 6.07 -9.00
CA GLY A 349 0.66 7.15 -9.29
C GLY A 349 1.66 6.85 -10.41
N ASP A 350 1.68 5.59 -10.84
CA ASP A 350 2.60 4.97 -11.78
C ASP A 350 1.98 4.88 -13.18
N HIS A 351 2.58 4.11 -14.08
CA HIS A 351 2.08 3.90 -15.43
C HIS A 351 1.82 2.42 -15.75
N MET A 352 1.58 1.63 -14.71
CA MET A 352 1.28 0.20 -14.82
C MET A 352 -0.19 -0.03 -15.17
N LYS A 353 -0.47 -1.16 -15.82
CA LYS A 353 -1.83 -1.63 -16.09
C LYS A 353 -1.97 -3.04 -15.53
N PHE A 354 -2.50 -3.15 -14.32
CA PHE A 354 -2.75 -4.42 -13.62
C PHE A 354 -4.21 -4.85 -13.80
N ALA A 355 -4.45 -6.05 -14.33
CA ALA A 355 -5.81 -6.47 -14.70
C ALA A 355 -6.77 -6.65 -13.51
N LEU A 356 -6.26 -7.05 -12.33
CA LEU A 356 -7.10 -7.31 -11.15
C LEU A 356 -7.74 -6.02 -10.58
N PRO A 357 -6.98 -5.02 -10.08
CA PRO A 357 -7.56 -3.77 -9.59
C PRO A 357 -8.29 -3.00 -10.69
N TYR A 358 -7.85 -3.14 -11.94
CA TYR A 358 -8.54 -2.55 -13.09
C TYR A 358 -9.93 -3.14 -13.28
N GLY A 359 -10.03 -4.47 -13.38
CA GLY A 359 -11.30 -5.17 -13.57
C GLY A 359 -12.24 -4.86 -12.42
N TRP A 360 -11.74 -4.90 -11.18
CA TRP A 360 -12.51 -4.55 -9.98
C TRP A 360 -13.00 -3.09 -10.00
N ALA A 361 -12.14 -2.12 -10.34
CA ALA A 361 -12.57 -0.72 -10.42
C ALA A 361 -13.67 -0.54 -11.48
N VAL A 362 -13.53 -1.13 -12.67
CA VAL A 362 -14.53 -1.03 -13.73
C VAL A 362 -15.84 -1.72 -13.34
N SER A 363 -15.77 -2.92 -12.78
CA SER A 363 -16.93 -3.71 -12.37
C SER A 363 -17.69 -3.02 -11.22
N THR A 364 -16.97 -2.48 -10.25
CA THR A 364 -17.50 -1.68 -9.13
C THR A 364 -18.14 -0.37 -9.59
N LEU A 365 -17.53 0.36 -10.52
CA LEU A 365 -18.12 1.57 -11.10
C LEU A 365 -19.38 1.24 -11.90
N ALA A 366 -19.37 0.15 -12.68
CA ALA A 366 -20.57 -0.32 -13.39
C ALA A 366 -21.67 -0.69 -12.40
N TRP A 367 -21.34 -1.40 -11.31
CA TRP A 367 -22.27 -1.69 -10.23
C TRP A 367 -22.85 -0.40 -9.63
N SER A 368 -22.03 0.63 -9.38
CA SER A 368 -22.49 1.94 -8.89
C SER A 368 -23.61 2.53 -9.75
N LEU A 369 -23.44 2.51 -11.09
CA LEU A 369 -24.45 3.03 -12.03
C LEU A 369 -25.73 2.19 -12.04
N LEU A 370 -25.60 0.89 -11.83
CA LEU A 370 -26.73 -0.03 -11.79
C LEU A 370 -27.51 0.04 -10.46
N GLU A 371 -26.81 0.24 -9.35
CA GLU A 371 -27.34 0.27 -7.98
C GLU A 371 -27.92 1.65 -7.62
N PHE A 372 -27.22 2.71 -8.01
CA PHE A 372 -27.53 4.11 -7.69
C PHE A 372 -27.82 4.96 -8.93
N ARG A 373 -28.59 4.42 -9.88
CA ARG A 373 -28.91 5.07 -11.17
C ARG A 373 -29.46 6.49 -11.05
N GLY A 374 -30.23 6.77 -9.99
CA GLY A 374 -30.79 8.10 -9.70
C GLY A 374 -29.72 9.15 -9.45
N ALA A 375 -28.61 8.78 -8.79
CA ALA A 375 -27.47 9.69 -8.56
C ALA A 375 -26.87 10.20 -9.87
N TYR A 376 -26.65 9.31 -10.83
CA TYR A 376 -26.07 9.64 -12.14
C TYR A 376 -27.00 10.46 -13.04
N SER A 377 -28.31 10.36 -12.79
CA SER A 377 -29.34 11.12 -13.51
C SER A 377 -29.65 12.47 -12.83
N SER A 378 -29.04 12.75 -11.67
CA SER A 378 -29.33 13.95 -10.88
C SER A 378 -28.80 15.26 -11.49
N SER A 379 -27.76 15.16 -12.33
CA SER A 379 -27.09 16.32 -12.95
C SER A 379 -26.91 16.12 -14.45
N PRO A 380 -27.12 17.17 -15.28
CA PRO A 380 -26.94 17.07 -16.72
C PRO A 380 -25.54 16.59 -17.11
N GLY A 381 -25.47 15.58 -17.99
CA GLY A 381 -24.21 15.07 -18.54
C GLY A 381 -23.47 14.06 -17.68
N LEU A 382 -23.76 13.94 -16.38
CA LEU A 382 -23.03 13.05 -15.46
C LEU A 382 -23.12 11.57 -15.85
N LEU A 383 -24.32 11.08 -16.18
CA LEU A 383 -24.49 9.72 -16.69
C LEU A 383 -23.67 9.48 -17.97
N ALA A 384 -23.65 10.44 -18.91
CA ALA A 384 -22.90 10.30 -20.15
C ALA A 384 -21.38 10.31 -19.91
N THR A 385 -20.89 11.12 -18.97
CA THR A 385 -19.49 11.12 -18.52
C THR A 385 -19.11 9.76 -17.94
N ALA A 386 -19.93 9.22 -17.05
CA ALA A 386 -19.69 7.91 -16.43
C ALA A 386 -19.71 6.78 -17.46
N GLN A 387 -20.71 6.75 -18.35
CA GLN A 387 -20.83 5.75 -19.42
C GLN A 387 -19.65 5.76 -20.38
N ARG A 388 -19.16 6.95 -20.80
CA ARG A 388 -18.00 7.03 -21.69
C ARG A 388 -16.71 6.56 -21.04
N ASN A 389 -16.51 6.84 -19.75
CA ASN A 389 -15.38 6.31 -19.00
C ASN A 389 -15.43 4.77 -18.92
N LEU A 390 -16.59 4.20 -18.60
CA LEU A 390 -16.76 2.74 -18.56
C LEU A 390 -16.57 2.07 -19.93
N LEU A 391 -17.05 2.69 -21.00
CA LEU A 391 -16.85 2.20 -22.37
C LEU A 391 -15.38 2.23 -22.78
N PHE A 392 -14.66 3.30 -22.44
CA PHE A 392 -13.21 3.39 -22.67
C PHE A 392 -12.47 2.28 -21.92
N ALA A 393 -12.86 2.02 -20.67
CA ALA A 393 -12.22 0.99 -19.88
C ALA A 393 -12.54 -0.44 -20.36
N ALA A 394 -13.79 -0.69 -20.76
CA ALA A 394 -14.23 -1.98 -21.29
C ALA A 394 -13.60 -2.29 -22.66
N ASP A 395 -13.37 -1.28 -23.51
CA ASP A 395 -12.64 -1.45 -24.78
C ASP A 395 -11.25 -2.04 -24.54
N TYR A 396 -10.52 -1.54 -23.54
CA TYR A 396 -9.21 -2.11 -23.17
C TYR A 396 -9.31 -3.55 -22.65
N ILE A 397 -10.35 -3.90 -21.87
CA ILE A 397 -10.56 -5.30 -21.44
C ILE A 397 -10.84 -6.21 -22.64
N VAL A 398 -11.61 -5.74 -23.63
CA VAL A 398 -11.85 -6.47 -24.88
C VAL A 398 -10.54 -6.68 -25.65
N ARG A 399 -9.70 -5.65 -25.79
CA ARG A 399 -8.36 -5.75 -26.41
C ARG A 399 -7.43 -6.70 -25.65
N SER A 400 -7.55 -6.71 -24.33
CA SER A 400 -6.80 -7.61 -23.43
C SER A 400 -7.18 -9.07 -23.63
N HIS A 401 -8.34 -9.38 -24.23
CA HIS A 401 -8.71 -10.73 -24.66
C HIS A 401 -8.07 -11.09 -26.02
N VAL A 402 -6.73 -11.06 -26.06
CA VAL A 402 -5.89 -11.12 -27.29
C VAL A 402 -6.10 -12.37 -28.14
N THR A 403 -6.61 -13.45 -27.57
CA THR A 403 -7.16 -14.58 -28.32
C THR A 403 -8.50 -14.93 -27.72
N ALA A 404 -9.58 -14.57 -28.41
CA ALA A 404 -10.95 -14.81 -28.00
C ALA A 404 -11.52 -16.03 -28.73
N SER A 405 -11.91 -17.06 -27.98
CA SER A 405 -12.41 -18.32 -28.52
C SER A 405 -13.51 -18.90 -27.65
N ASP A 406 -14.48 -19.56 -28.28
CA ASP A 406 -15.47 -20.38 -27.58
C ASP A 406 -14.86 -21.68 -27.01
N VAL A 407 -13.62 -22.02 -27.42
CA VAL A 407 -12.84 -23.12 -26.85
C VAL A 407 -12.01 -22.59 -25.68
N PRO A 408 -12.30 -22.97 -24.42
CA PRO A 408 -11.65 -22.40 -23.24
C PRO A 408 -10.11 -22.43 -23.30
N SER A 409 -9.52 -23.51 -23.81
CA SER A 409 -8.06 -23.71 -23.85
C SER A 409 -7.31 -22.79 -24.80
N GLU A 410 -8.00 -22.17 -25.75
CA GLU A 410 -7.40 -21.27 -26.75
C GLU A 410 -7.36 -19.82 -26.27
N ASN A 411 -8.10 -19.49 -25.20
CA ASN A 411 -8.18 -18.12 -24.72
C ASN A 411 -6.85 -17.65 -24.12
N ARG A 412 -6.51 -16.40 -24.42
CA ARG A 412 -5.34 -15.70 -23.88
C ARG A 412 -5.79 -14.32 -23.43
N PHE A 413 -5.53 -13.99 -22.17
CA PHE A 413 -5.98 -12.74 -21.56
C PHE A 413 -4.81 -11.99 -20.92
N VAL A 414 -4.71 -10.68 -21.13
CA VAL A 414 -3.64 -9.85 -20.56
C VAL A 414 -3.90 -9.61 -19.07
N ALA A 415 -2.96 -10.06 -18.25
CA ALA A 415 -2.99 -9.86 -16.80
C ALA A 415 -2.21 -8.62 -16.37
N GLN A 416 -1.18 -8.22 -17.13
CA GLN A 416 -0.35 -7.06 -16.83
C GLN A 416 0.30 -6.49 -18.08
N VAL A 417 0.44 -5.16 -18.14
CA VAL A 417 1.32 -4.44 -19.07
C VAL A 417 2.24 -3.51 -18.27
N GLY A 418 3.54 -3.62 -18.53
CA GLY A 418 4.58 -2.84 -17.83
C GLY A 418 5.30 -3.63 -16.74
N ASP A 419 6.60 -3.40 -16.56
CA ASP A 419 7.40 -3.99 -15.49
C ASP A 419 7.47 -3.05 -14.29
N THR A 420 7.08 -3.55 -13.12
CA THR A 420 6.90 -2.73 -11.91
C THR A 420 8.21 -2.05 -11.51
N ASP A 421 9.31 -2.78 -11.49
CA ASP A 421 10.58 -2.22 -11.05
C ASP A 421 11.09 -1.16 -12.03
N THR A 422 10.97 -1.43 -13.33
CA THR A 422 11.38 -0.46 -14.36
C THR A 422 10.50 0.79 -14.34
N ASP A 423 9.18 0.64 -14.24
CA ASP A 423 8.23 1.74 -14.18
C ASP A 423 8.43 2.58 -12.91
N HIS A 424 8.52 1.94 -11.74
CA HIS A 424 8.64 2.61 -10.44
C HIS A 424 10.02 3.20 -10.19
N SER A 425 11.07 2.73 -10.88
CA SER A 425 12.40 3.33 -10.80
C SER A 425 12.48 4.75 -11.39
N ARG A 426 11.41 5.22 -12.05
CA ARG A 426 11.42 6.48 -12.80
C ARG A 426 10.18 7.32 -12.53
N TRP A 427 10.45 8.54 -12.12
CA TRP A 427 9.52 9.65 -12.13
C TRP A 427 9.56 10.32 -13.49
N CYS A 428 8.41 10.48 -14.15
CA CYS A 428 8.31 11.05 -15.49
C CYS A 428 6.86 11.32 -15.88
N ARG A 429 6.69 12.16 -16.90
CA ARG A 429 5.42 12.29 -17.60
C ARG A 429 5.17 11.03 -18.46
N PRO A 430 3.98 10.40 -18.45
CA PRO A 430 3.71 9.19 -19.24
C PRO A 430 3.90 9.42 -20.74
N GLU A 431 3.59 10.62 -21.22
CA GLU A 431 3.73 11.00 -22.64
C GLU A 431 5.19 11.23 -23.08
N GLN A 432 6.13 11.31 -22.13
CA GLN A 432 7.56 11.58 -22.39
C GLN A 432 8.47 10.58 -21.68
N CYS A 433 7.93 9.45 -21.21
CA CYS A 433 8.69 8.43 -20.50
C CYS A 433 9.32 7.41 -21.46
N GLY A 434 9.87 7.86 -22.59
CA GLY A 434 10.34 6.99 -23.69
C GLY A 434 11.43 5.98 -23.31
N ALA A 435 12.09 6.13 -22.16
CA ALA A 435 13.08 5.18 -21.65
C ALA A 435 12.48 3.93 -20.96
N VAL A 436 11.15 3.88 -20.79
CA VAL A 436 10.38 2.67 -20.43
C VAL A 436 9.53 2.16 -21.60
N GLU A 437 9.54 2.80 -22.78
CA GLU A 437 8.82 2.28 -23.95
C GLU A 437 9.61 1.16 -24.67
N GLY A 438 8.90 0.22 -25.30
CA GLY A 438 9.50 -0.91 -26.04
C GLY A 438 9.74 -2.14 -25.15
N THR A 439 10.94 -2.73 -25.21
CA THR A 439 11.31 -3.96 -24.47
C THR A 439 11.25 -3.85 -22.94
N TYR A 440 10.92 -2.67 -22.41
CA TYR A 440 10.85 -2.32 -21.00
C TYR A 440 9.42 -2.23 -20.45
N ARG A 441 8.40 -2.45 -21.30
CA ARG A 441 6.99 -2.61 -20.91
C ARG A 441 6.39 -3.93 -21.43
N PRO A 442 6.86 -5.06 -20.92
CA PRO A 442 6.38 -6.38 -21.36
C PRO A 442 4.90 -6.59 -21.04
N THR A 443 4.30 -7.50 -21.79
CA THR A 443 2.92 -7.96 -21.63
C THR A 443 2.90 -9.38 -21.07
N TRP A 444 2.14 -9.62 -19.98
CA TRP A 444 1.94 -10.96 -19.41
C TRP A 444 0.51 -11.43 -19.60
N LEU A 445 0.37 -12.73 -19.85
CA LEU A 445 -0.87 -13.36 -20.29
C LEU A 445 -1.27 -14.53 -19.39
N ALA A 446 -2.51 -14.50 -18.92
CA ALA A 446 -3.23 -15.69 -18.47
C ALA A 446 -3.56 -16.58 -19.68
N THR A 447 -3.31 -17.88 -19.53
CA THR A 447 -3.49 -18.92 -20.56
C THR A 447 -3.92 -20.23 -19.90
N ALA A 448 -4.32 -21.24 -20.67
CA ALA A 448 -4.61 -22.57 -20.13
C ALA A 448 -3.47 -23.18 -19.29
N ALA A 449 -2.21 -22.87 -19.63
CA ALA A 449 -1.03 -23.35 -18.90
C ALA A 449 -0.65 -22.47 -17.70
N ARG A 450 -1.16 -21.24 -17.65
CA ARG A 450 -0.97 -20.25 -16.57
C ARG A 450 -2.31 -19.60 -16.27
N PRO A 451 -3.16 -20.25 -15.46
CA PRO A 451 -4.49 -19.75 -15.18
C PRO A 451 -4.44 -18.43 -14.39
N GLY A 452 -5.54 -17.70 -14.41
CA GLY A 452 -5.71 -16.41 -13.72
C GLY A 452 -7.20 -16.11 -13.58
N SER A 453 -7.92 -16.98 -12.86
CA SER A 453 -9.36 -16.90 -12.64
C SER A 453 -9.78 -15.65 -11.87
N ASP A 454 -8.90 -15.10 -11.06
CA ASP A 454 -9.04 -13.82 -10.37
C ASP A 454 -9.10 -12.66 -11.38
N VAL A 455 -8.01 -12.41 -12.13
CA VAL A 455 -7.93 -11.35 -13.14
C VAL A 455 -8.97 -11.52 -14.25
N VAL A 456 -9.28 -12.77 -14.63
CA VAL A 456 -10.31 -13.09 -15.64
C VAL A 456 -11.71 -12.91 -15.05
N GLY A 457 -11.94 -13.29 -13.79
CA GLY A 457 -13.22 -13.12 -13.11
C GLY A 457 -13.62 -11.64 -13.04
N GLU A 458 -12.70 -10.78 -12.62
CA GLU A 458 -12.94 -9.33 -12.59
C GLU A 458 -13.16 -8.74 -13.99
N ALA A 459 -12.43 -9.21 -15.01
CA ALA A 459 -12.67 -8.81 -16.39
C ALA A 459 -14.10 -9.20 -16.86
N VAL A 460 -14.57 -10.41 -16.50
CA VAL A 460 -15.94 -10.84 -16.81
C VAL A 460 -16.97 -9.96 -16.11
N ALA A 461 -16.79 -9.70 -14.82
CA ALA A 461 -17.69 -8.85 -14.04
C ALA A 461 -17.77 -7.43 -14.62
N ALA A 462 -16.63 -6.86 -15.00
CA ALA A 462 -16.54 -5.56 -15.65
C ALA A 462 -17.30 -5.53 -16.99
N LEU A 463 -17.03 -6.47 -17.90
CA LEU A 463 -17.69 -6.54 -19.20
C LEU A 463 -19.21 -6.74 -19.07
N ALA A 464 -19.65 -7.63 -18.17
CA ALA A 464 -21.06 -7.89 -17.91
C ALA A 464 -21.76 -6.68 -17.27
N GLY A 465 -21.09 -6.00 -16.34
CA GLY A 465 -21.60 -4.77 -15.71
C GLY A 465 -21.75 -3.63 -16.71
N VAL A 466 -20.72 -3.35 -17.51
CA VAL A 466 -20.75 -2.28 -18.53
C VAL A 466 -21.80 -2.60 -19.60
N ALA A 467 -21.93 -3.85 -20.03
CA ALA A 467 -22.99 -4.27 -20.95
C ALA A 467 -24.39 -3.93 -20.41
N GLN A 468 -24.65 -4.18 -19.12
CA GLN A 468 -25.93 -3.81 -18.49
C GLN A 468 -26.14 -2.30 -18.42
N VAL A 469 -25.10 -1.52 -18.10
CA VAL A 469 -25.17 -0.06 -18.07
C VAL A 469 -25.52 0.51 -19.45
N VAL A 470 -24.92 -0.03 -20.52
CA VAL A 470 -25.21 0.38 -21.89
C VAL A 470 -26.60 -0.07 -22.30
N ALA A 471 -26.97 -1.33 -22.01
CA ALA A 471 -28.28 -1.87 -22.34
C ALA A 471 -29.43 -1.14 -21.63
N ALA A 472 -29.18 -0.59 -20.43
CA ALA A 472 -30.14 0.21 -19.68
C ALA A 472 -30.48 1.54 -20.38
N ALA A 473 -29.63 2.03 -21.28
CA ALA A 473 -29.87 3.21 -22.12
C ALA A 473 -30.33 2.82 -23.53
N ASP A 474 -29.66 1.83 -24.14
CA ASP A 474 -29.99 1.29 -25.45
C ASP A 474 -29.65 -0.22 -25.51
N PRO A 475 -30.65 -1.10 -25.36
CA PRO A 475 -30.42 -2.55 -25.41
C PRO A 475 -30.07 -3.06 -26.81
N SER A 476 -30.29 -2.26 -27.87
CA SER A 476 -29.95 -2.62 -29.25
C SER A 476 -28.51 -2.26 -29.64
N ASN A 477 -27.80 -1.56 -28.75
CA ASN A 477 -26.42 -1.15 -29.00
C ASN A 477 -25.53 -2.39 -29.20
N PRO A 478 -24.83 -2.53 -30.34
CA PRO A 478 -24.04 -3.72 -30.66
C PRO A 478 -22.90 -4.00 -29.66
N VAL A 479 -22.43 -2.97 -28.94
CA VAL A 479 -21.43 -3.11 -27.88
C VAL A 479 -21.94 -4.07 -26.79
N VAL A 480 -23.24 -4.05 -26.46
CA VAL A 480 -23.82 -4.97 -25.45
C VAL A 480 -23.56 -6.43 -25.82
N ALA A 481 -23.81 -6.81 -27.07
CA ALA A 481 -23.58 -8.18 -27.55
C ALA A 481 -22.09 -8.52 -27.61
N GLN A 482 -21.25 -7.57 -28.01
CA GLN A 482 -19.79 -7.74 -28.02
C GLN A 482 -19.25 -8.01 -26.62
N LEU A 483 -19.53 -7.13 -25.65
CA LEU A 483 -19.02 -7.25 -24.28
C LEU A 483 -19.49 -8.57 -23.63
N LEU A 484 -20.76 -8.93 -23.80
CA LEU A 484 -21.27 -10.21 -23.27
C LEU A 484 -20.67 -11.44 -23.96
N THR A 485 -20.25 -11.33 -25.22
CA THR A 485 -19.56 -12.44 -25.90
C THR A 485 -18.18 -12.68 -25.30
N HIS A 486 -17.37 -11.63 -25.14
CA HIS A 486 -16.09 -11.74 -24.46
C HIS A 486 -16.26 -12.22 -23.01
N ALA A 487 -17.26 -11.70 -22.29
CA ALA A 487 -17.57 -12.14 -20.91
C ALA A 487 -17.89 -13.64 -20.82
N ARG A 488 -18.67 -14.20 -21.77
CA ARG A 488 -18.98 -15.64 -21.80
C ARG A 488 -17.73 -16.49 -22.06
N GLN A 489 -16.89 -16.09 -23.01
CA GLN A 489 -15.68 -16.80 -23.37
C GLN A 489 -14.64 -16.78 -22.24
N LEU A 490 -14.41 -15.60 -21.65
CA LEU A 490 -13.52 -15.44 -20.50
C LEU A 490 -14.03 -16.19 -19.27
N TYR A 491 -15.34 -16.17 -18.99
CA TYR A 491 -15.89 -16.95 -17.89
C TYR A 491 -15.67 -18.45 -18.08
N ALA A 492 -15.90 -18.95 -19.30
CA ALA A 492 -15.66 -20.35 -19.63
C ALA A 492 -14.17 -20.72 -19.50
N PHE A 493 -13.26 -19.82 -19.89
CA PHE A 493 -11.82 -19.96 -19.69
C PHE A 493 -11.44 -20.03 -18.19
N GLY A 494 -11.81 -19.02 -17.39
CA GLY A 494 -11.48 -18.96 -15.96
C GLY A 494 -12.09 -20.10 -15.14
N LYS A 495 -13.25 -20.63 -15.57
CA LYS A 495 -13.88 -21.81 -14.96
C LYS A 495 -13.21 -23.12 -15.35
N ALA A 496 -12.75 -23.27 -16.59
CA ALA A 496 -12.12 -24.50 -17.08
C ALA A 496 -10.65 -24.64 -16.61
N TYR A 497 -9.95 -23.53 -16.48
CA TYR A 497 -8.55 -23.45 -16.08
C TYR A 497 -8.45 -22.59 -14.82
N SER A 498 -8.75 -23.20 -13.68
CA SER A 498 -8.85 -22.47 -12.42
C SER A 498 -7.51 -22.25 -11.73
N GLY A 499 -7.30 -21.05 -11.20
CA GLY A 499 -6.14 -20.70 -10.39
C GLY A 499 -5.95 -19.18 -10.29
N ALA A 500 -5.36 -18.71 -9.20
CA ALA A 500 -5.00 -17.30 -9.05
C ALA A 500 -3.85 -16.96 -10.00
N TRP A 501 -3.87 -15.75 -10.56
CA TRP A 501 -2.80 -15.23 -11.37
C TRP A 501 -1.54 -15.10 -10.53
N SER A 502 -0.45 -15.68 -11.02
CA SER A 502 0.86 -15.54 -10.40
C SER A 502 1.95 -15.51 -11.46
N LEU A 503 2.88 -14.57 -11.29
CA LEU A 503 4.13 -14.57 -12.04
C LEU A 503 5.11 -15.52 -11.34
N THR A 504 5.45 -16.63 -11.99
CA THR A 504 6.45 -17.57 -11.45
C THR A 504 7.87 -17.03 -11.66
N SER A 505 8.79 -17.36 -10.75
CA SER A 505 10.21 -16.95 -10.82
C SER A 505 10.97 -17.44 -12.06
N ALA A 506 10.39 -18.36 -12.84
CA ALA A 506 10.98 -18.89 -14.07
C ALA A 506 10.97 -17.90 -15.26
N GLU A 507 10.25 -16.78 -15.17
CA GLU A 507 10.02 -15.84 -16.30
C GLU A 507 10.59 -14.43 -16.09
N GLY A 508 11.41 -14.21 -15.04
CA GLY A 508 12.03 -12.92 -14.76
C GLY A 508 11.57 -12.36 -13.42
N ASP A 509 12.55 -11.95 -12.61
CA ASP A 509 12.41 -11.46 -11.24
C ASP A 509 11.82 -10.03 -11.23
N TYR A 510 10.53 -9.87 -10.87
CA TYR A 510 9.97 -8.98 -9.80
C TYR A 510 8.44 -8.72 -9.97
N PRO A 511 7.73 -8.34 -8.89
CA PRO A 511 6.46 -8.95 -8.57
C PRO A 511 5.29 -8.17 -9.15
N TYR A 512 4.34 -8.93 -9.66
CA TYR A 512 2.93 -8.55 -9.59
C TYR A 512 2.63 -8.09 -8.15
N ARG A 513 2.40 -6.78 -7.95
CA ARG A 513 2.21 -6.16 -6.61
C ARG A 513 0.83 -6.47 -6.02
N TYR A 514 -0.10 -6.91 -6.86
CA TYR A 514 -1.49 -7.26 -6.53
C TYR A 514 -1.67 -8.76 -6.30
N GLY A 515 -0.81 -9.40 -5.50
CA GLY A 515 -0.84 -10.85 -5.31
C GLY A 515 -2.11 -11.33 -4.62
N ASN A 516 -2.90 -12.16 -5.30
CA ASN A 516 -4.12 -12.76 -4.76
C ASN A 516 -3.86 -14.21 -4.30
N HIS A 517 -4.56 -14.65 -3.25
CA HIS A 517 -4.53 -16.00 -2.70
C HIS A 517 -5.84 -16.79 -2.91
N VAL A 518 -6.96 -16.13 -3.26
CA VAL A 518 -8.29 -16.72 -3.45
C VAL A 518 -8.95 -16.13 -4.70
N TRP A 519 -9.23 -16.95 -5.71
CA TRP A 519 -9.87 -16.53 -6.96
C TRP A 519 -11.38 -16.83 -6.99
N GLN A 520 -11.88 -17.52 -5.98
CA GLN A 520 -13.25 -18.01 -5.91
C GLN A 520 -14.26 -16.89 -5.74
N ASP A 521 -13.90 -15.83 -5.04
CA ASP A 521 -14.73 -14.65 -4.85
C ASP A 521 -14.77 -13.75 -6.10
N ASP A 522 -13.70 -13.65 -6.90
CA ASP A 522 -13.76 -13.00 -8.22
C ASP A 522 -14.67 -13.79 -9.17
N MET A 523 -14.59 -15.12 -9.16
CA MET A 523 -15.47 -15.98 -9.96
C MET A 523 -16.91 -15.97 -9.45
N LEU A 524 -17.13 -15.77 -8.14
CA LEU A 524 -18.44 -15.49 -7.57
C LEU A 524 -18.98 -14.17 -8.12
N TRP A 525 -18.18 -13.11 -8.11
CA TRP A 525 -18.58 -11.80 -8.61
C TRP A 525 -18.92 -11.84 -10.10
N ALA A 526 -18.07 -12.47 -10.90
CA ALA A 526 -18.31 -12.76 -12.31
C ALA A 526 -19.63 -13.52 -12.54
N ALA A 527 -19.86 -14.60 -11.79
CA ALA A 527 -21.06 -15.42 -11.90
C ALA A 527 -22.32 -14.64 -11.53
N ALA A 528 -22.26 -13.85 -10.44
CA ALA A 528 -23.38 -13.03 -9.99
C ALA A 528 -23.70 -11.91 -10.99
N MET A 529 -22.69 -11.26 -11.57
CA MET A 529 -22.87 -10.26 -12.63
C MET A 529 -23.45 -10.87 -13.92
N MET A 530 -22.98 -12.04 -14.34
CA MET A 530 -23.51 -12.77 -15.50
C MET A 530 -24.95 -13.25 -15.28
N CYS A 531 -25.27 -13.72 -14.08
CA CYS A 531 -26.63 -14.06 -13.65
C CYS A 531 -27.56 -12.84 -13.72
N ARG A 532 -27.11 -11.68 -13.22
CA ARG A 532 -27.84 -10.40 -13.28
C ARG A 532 -28.08 -9.94 -14.73
N ALA A 533 -27.06 -10.08 -15.58
CA ALA A 533 -27.13 -9.79 -17.01
C ALA A 533 -28.01 -10.77 -17.82
N GLY A 534 -28.65 -11.74 -17.18
CA GLY A 534 -29.61 -12.65 -17.79
C GLY A 534 -28.98 -13.68 -18.74
N GLN A 535 -27.68 -14.01 -18.58
CA GLN A 535 -26.95 -14.90 -19.49
C GLN A 535 -27.27 -16.39 -19.32
N GLY A 536 -28.09 -16.75 -18.33
CA GLY A 536 -28.60 -18.12 -18.13
C GLY A 536 -28.59 -18.56 -16.67
N ALA A 537 -29.45 -19.53 -16.33
CA ALA A 537 -29.61 -20.02 -14.96
C ALA A 537 -28.35 -20.70 -14.40
N ALA A 538 -27.46 -21.21 -15.26
CA ALA A 538 -26.21 -21.83 -14.86
C ALA A 538 -25.29 -20.86 -14.11
N TYR A 539 -25.22 -19.59 -14.53
CA TYR A 539 -24.42 -18.57 -13.84
C TYR A 539 -24.96 -18.28 -12.44
N CYS A 540 -26.28 -18.30 -12.25
CA CYS A 540 -26.88 -18.14 -10.93
C CYS A 540 -26.56 -19.33 -10.01
N ALA A 541 -26.59 -20.56 -10.55
CA ALA A 541 -26.20 -21.75 -9.80
C ALA A 541 -24.69 -21.72 -9.44
N ASP A 542 -23.84 -21.28 -10.37
CA ASP A 542 -22.41 -21.09 -10.13
C ASP A 542 -22.17 -20.03 -9.05
N ALA A 543 -22.91 -18.91 -9.03
CA ALA A 543 -22.81 -17.90 -7.99
C ALA A 543 -23.11 -18.48 -6.59
N VAL A 544 -24.14 -19.33 -6.45
CA VAL A 544 -24.40 -20.04 -5.18
C VAL A 544 -23.23 -20.96 -4.80
N SER A 545 -22.66 -21.67 -5.77
CA SER A 545 -21.53 -22.59 -5.56
C SER A 545 -20.27 -21.85 -5.11
N TYR A 546 -19.88 -20.78 -5.82
CA TYR A 546 -18.71 -19.99 -5.48
C TYR A 546 -18.87 -19.22 -4.18
N TRP A 547 -20.10 -18.78 -3.85
CA TRP A 547 -20.40 -18.19 -2.54
C TRP A 547 -20.11 -19.17 -1.41
N GLY A 548 -20.56 -20.42 -1.53
CA GLY A 548 -20.25 -21.47 -0.57
C GLY A 548 -18.75 -21.78 -0.49
N ALA A 549 -18.06 -21.82 -1.64
CA ALA A 549 -16.63 -22.10 -1.71
C ALA A 549 -15.79 -21.00 -1.02
N ALA A 550 -16.00 -19.74 -1.39
CA ALA A 550 -15.30 -18.59 -0.80
C ALA A 550 -15.60 -18.45 0.71
N ALA A 551 -16.85 -18.70 1.13
CA ALA A 551 -17.20 -18.71 2.55
C ALA A 551 -16.45 -19.78 3.36
N ASN A 552 -16.29 -20.99 2.80
CA ASN A 552 -15.55 -22.09 3.43
C ASN A 552 -14.03 -21.83 3.50
N MET A 553 -13.50 -20.97 2.63
CA MET A 553 -12.08 -20.59 2.60
C MET A 553 -11.73 -19.45 3.55
N GLY A 554 -12.70 -18.92 4.30
CA GLY A 554 -12.46 -17.80 5.22
C GLY A 554 -12.76 -16.43 4.62
N VAL A 555 -12.83 -16.29 3.29
CA VAL A 555 -13.05 -15.01 2.59
C VAL A 555 -14.39 -14.38 2.96
N GLY A 556 -15.42 -15.21 3.15
CA GLY A 556 -16.72 -14.74 3.63
C GLY A 556 -16.69 -14.07 5.01
N TRP A 557 -15.61 -14.21 5.80
CA TRP A 557 -15.48 -13.56 7.11
C TRP A 557 -14.72 -12.22 7.06
N SER A 558 -14.40 -11.75 5.86
CA SER A 558 -13.85 -10.41 5.65
C SER A 558 -14.90 -9.32 5.88
N SER A 559 -14.48 -8.20 6.45
CA SER A 559 -15.37 -7.08 6.79
C SER A 559 -15.72 -6.20 5.59
N GLY A 560 -14.86 -6.11 4.57
CA GLY A 560 -14.94 -5.13 3.50
C GLY A 560 -15.11 -5.71 2.09
N MET A 561 -15.00 -4.84 1.11
CA MET A 561 -14.77 -5.19 -0.29
C MET A 561 -13.53 -4.42 -0.76
N ASP A 562 -12.77 -5.00 -1.66
CA ASP A 562 -11.65 -4.37 -2.36
C ASP A 562 -11.26 -5.22 -3.56
N TRP A 563 -10.23 -4.80 -4.28
CA TRP A 563 -9.74 -5.46 -5.48
C TRP A 563 -9.29 -6.91 -5.29
N ASP A 564 -9.01 -7.36 -4.06
CA ASP A 564 -8.59 -8.73 -3.73
C ASP A 564 -9.75 -9.55 -3.15
N ASN A 565 -10.90 -8.93 -2.90
CA ASN A 565 -12.03 -9.57 -2.26
C ASN A 565 -13.38 -9.00 -2.70
N ALA A 566 -13.99 -9.67 -3.67
CA ALA A 566 -15.29 -9.30 -4.23
C ALA A 566 -16.49 -10.02 -3.57
N PHE A 567 -16.28 -10.73 -2.45
CA PHE A 567 -17.31 -11.57 -1.83
C PHE A 567 -18.54 -10.77 -1.35
N ASN A 568 -18.29 -9.65 -0.67
CA ASN A 568 -19.36 -8.87 -0.03
C ASN A 568 -20.20 -8.09 -1.05
N GLU A 569 -19.58 -7.53 -2.08
CA GLU A 569 -20.29 -6.88 -3.18
C GLU A 569 -21.12 -7.87 -4.00
N ALA A 570 -20.58 -9.06 -4.29
CA ALA A 570 -21.34 -10.13 -4.92
C ALA A 570 -22.55 -10.55 -4.08
N SER A 571 -22.36 -10.67 -2.77
CA SER A 571 -23.43 -10.97 -1.82
C SER A 571 -24.55 -9.92 -1.86
N VAL A 572 -24.21 -8.62 -1.92
CA VAL A 572 -25.21 -7.54 -2.01
C VAL A 572 -26.00 -7.62 -3.30
N ILE A 573 -25.36 -7.81 -4.47
CA ILE A 573 -26.12 -7.87 -5.73
C ILE A 573 -27.04 -9.09 -5.80
N MET A 574 -26.67 -10.20 -5.16
CA MET A 574 -27.52 -11.40 -5.09
C MET A 574 -28.82 -11.13 -4.32
N LEU A 575 -28.80 -10.26 -3.29
CA LEU A 575 -30.02 -9.82 -2.61
C LEU A 575 -30.97 -9.03 -3.53
N GLY A 576 -30.41 -8.27 -4.48
CA GLY A 576 -31.17 -7.56 -5.51
C GLY A 576 -31.79 -8.46 -6.59
N MET A 577 -31.48 -9.76 -6.56
CA MET A 577 -31.98 -10.77 -7.50
C MET A 577 -32.84 -11.81 -6.79
N ALA A 578 -33.75 -11.36 -5.92
CA ALA A 578 -34.56 -12.25 -5.07
C ALA A 578 -35.43 -13.27 -5.84
N ASP A 579 -35.74 -12.99 -7.11
CA ASP A 579 -36.44 -13.89 -8.03
C ASP A 579 -35.58 -15.09 -8.49
N LYS A 580 -34.25 -14.98 -8.39
CA LYS A 580 -33.29 -15.96 -8.93
C LYS A 580 -32.78 -16.96 -7.90
N PHE A 581 -32.96 -16.67 -6.62
CA PHE A 581 -32.36 -17.45 -5.53
C PHE A 581 -33.42 -17.93 -4.53
N SER A 582 -33.15 -19.03 -3.84
CA SER A 582 -34.06 -19.52 -2.82
C SER A 582 -34.09 -18.57 -1.62
N PRO A 583 -35.25 -18.41 -0.95
CA PRO A 583 -35.34 -17.59 0.26
C PRO A 583 -34.34 -18.00 1.35
N THR A 584 -34.13 -19.31 1.53
CA THR A 584 -33.16 -19.84 2.51
C THR A 584 -31.73 -19.45 2.18
N PHE A 585 -31.34 -19.45 0.91
CA PHE A 585 -30.01 -19.00 0.51
C PHE A 585 -29.85 -17.50 0.75
N LEU A 586 -30.83 -16.69 0.38
CA LEU A 586 -30.78 -15.23 0.60
C LEU A 586 -30.78 -14.87 2.09
N ASP A 587 -31.40 -15.67 2.95
CA ASP A 587 -31.32 -15.51 4.41
C ASP A 587 -29.89 -15.76 4.94
N ALA A 588 -29.19 -16.76 4.41
CA ALA A 588 -27.78 -16.99 4.73
C ALA A 588 -26.88 -15.85 4.23
N VAL A 589 -27.15 -15.31 3.04
CA VAL A 589 -26.45 -14.14 2.48
C VAL A 589 -26.67 -12.90 3.36
N ARG A 590 -27.91 -12.63 3.79
CA ARG A 590 -28.20 -11.51 4.72
C ARG A 590 -27.48 -11.68 6.05
N THR A 591 -27.61 -12.86 6.68
CA THR A 591 -26.96 -13.16 7.96
C THR A 591 -25.45 -12.94 7.89
N ARG A 592 -24.84 -13.33 6.76
CA ARG A 592 -23.42 -13.13 6.50
C ARG A 592 -23.05 -11.65 6.37
N LEU A 593 -23.79 -10.89 5.57
CA LEU A 593 -23.58 -9.45 5.39
C LEU A 593 -23.81 -8.67 6.69
N ASP A 594 -24.84 -9.01 7.45
CA ASP A 594 -25.09 -8.42 8.77
C ASP A 594 -23.88 -8.61 9.69
N TRP A 595 -23.32 -9.82 9.73
CA TRP A 595 -22.13 -10.09 10.52
C TRP A 595 -20.92 -9.28 10.03
N ASN A 596 -20.62 -9.30 8.73
CA ASN A 596 -19.48 -8.58 8.14
C ASN A 596 -19.58 -7.05 8.36
N LEU A 597 -20.76 -6.47 8.09
CA LEU A 597 -20.99 -5.03 8.23
C LEU A 597 -21.04 -4.56 9.69
N ASN A 598 -21.35 -5.46 10.62
CA ASN A 598 -21.29 -5.19 12.06
C ASN A 598 -19.87 -5.10 12.61
N LEU A 599 -18.87 -5.69 11.95
CA LEU A 599 -17.46 -5.52 12.33
C LEU A 599 -16.98 -4.06 12.24
N TRP A 600 -17.65 -3.22 11.46
CA TRP A 600 -17.34 -1.79 11.36
C TRP A 600 -17.90 -0.96 12.53
N HIS A 601 -18.76 -1.54 13.37
CA HIS A 601 -19.33 -0.90 14.56
C HIS A 601 -18.57 -1.29 15.84
N VAL A 602 -17.26 -1.53 15.72
CA VAL A 602 -16.41 -1.93 16.85
C VAL A 602 -16.25 -0.81 17.88
N PRO A 603 -16.09 -1.19 19.16
CA PRO A 603 -15.90 -0.23 20.21
C PRO A 603 -14.48 0.30 20.40
N THR A 604 -13.56 -0.21 19.58
CA THR A 604 -12.13 -0.14 19.84
C THR A 604 -11.57 1.13 19.25
N LEU A 605 -10.88 1.93 20.07
CA LEU A 605 -10.04 3.00 19.56
C LEU A 605 -8.72 2.43 19.10
N CYS A 606 -8.12 3.05 18.10
CA CYS A 606 -6.83 2.64 17.61
C CYS A 606 -5.79 2.82 18.72
N THR A 607 -5.23 1.70 19.19
CA THR A 607 -4.13 1.72 20.16
C THR A 607 -2.80 1.79 19.42
N ALA A 608 -1.80 2.44 20.03
CA ALA A 608 -0.43 2.28 19.58
C ALA A 608 -0.07 0.78 19.59
N PRO A 609 0.62 0.28 18.56
CA PRO A 609 1.03 -1.12 18.55
C PRO A 609 1.89 -1.47 19.77
N PRO A 610 1.80 -2.70 20.31
CA PRO A 610 2.66 -3.13 21.40
C PRO A 610 4.15 -2.92 21.04
N ALA A 611 4.93 -2.36 21.98
CA ALA A 611 6.37 -2.18 21.77
C ALA A 611 7.03 -3.51 21.36
N GLY A 612 7.70 -3.52 20.20
CA GLY A 612 8.33 -4.71 19.62
C GLY A 612 7.54 -5.44 18.52
N THR A 613 6.32 -4.99 18.18
CA THR A 613 5.57 -5.46 16.99
C THR A 613 5.78 -4.57 15.76
N ASP A 614 6.19 -3.33 15.97
CA ASP A 614 6.75 -2.47 14.94
C ASP A 614 8.23 -2.81 14.74
N SER A 615 8.49 -3.80 13.88
CA SER A 615 9.86 -4.24 13.56
C SER A 615 10.66 -3.20 12.76
N ASN A 616 9.99 -2.17 12.24
CA ASN A 616 10.54 -1.23 11.27
C ASN A 616 10.75 0.17 11.87
N GLY A 617 10.21 0.44 13.06
CA GLY A 617 10.30 1.71 13.78
C GLY A 617 9.44 2.82 13.17
N ASP A 618 8.47 2.50 12.33
CA ASP A 618 7.61 3.48 11.63
C ASP A 618 6.33 3.84 12.43
N GLY A 619 6.10 3.16 13.55
CA GLY A 619 4.94 3.31 14.42
C GLY A 619 3.69 2.54 13.97
N ILE A 620 3.79 1.60 13.02
CA ILE A 620 2.65 1.02 12.31
C ILE A 620 2.58 -0.50 12.42
N VAL A 621 1.38 -1.02 12.71
CA VAL A 621 1.08 -2.47 12.67
C VAL A 621 -0.26 -2.68 11.95
N ASP A 622 -0.21 -3.47 10.87
CA ASP A 622 -1.36 -4.06 10.18
C ASP A 622 -1.75 -5.36 10.90
N ASP A 623 -2.54 -5.22 11.96
CA ASP A 623 -3.10 -6.35 12.73
C ASP A 623 -4.47 -6.80 12.21
N GLY A 624 -4.98 -6.15 11.15
CA GLY A 624 -6.31 -6.39 10.59
C GLY A 624 -7.45 -6.01 11.55
N HIS A 625 -7.14 -5.36 12.68
CA HIS A 625 -8.12 -4.97 13.66
C HIS A 625 -8.77 -3.64 13.27
N ILE A 626 -10.10 -3.68 13.15
CA ILE A 626 -10.89 -2.47 12.95
C ILE A 626 -10.85 -1.65 14.24
N CYS A 627 -10.58 -0.35 14.11
CA CYS A 627 -10.53 0.58 15.22
C CYS A 627 -10.91 2.00 14.77
N TYR A 628 -11.22 2.89 15.71
CA TYR A 628 -11.48 4.30 15.44
C TYR A 628 -10.32 5.18 15.88
N SER A 629 -9.92 6.12 15.03
CA SER A 629 -8.97 7.17 15.38
C SER A 629 -9.59 8.14 16.40
N PRO A 630 -8.78 8.98 17.09
CA PRO A 630 -9.30 10.00 18.02
C PRO A 630 -10.39 10.92 17.46
N ARG A 631 -10.38 11.22 16.15
CA ARG A 631 -11.38 12.04 15.44
C ARG A 631 -12.51 11.22 14.82
N GLY A 632 -12.52 9.90 15.05
CA GLY A 632 -13.62 9.01 14.70
C GLY A 632 -13.63 8.52 13.25
N LEU A 633 -12.49 8.59 12.54
CA LEU A 633 -12.31 7.86 11.29
C LEU A 633 -12.03 6.39 11.64
N VAL A 634 -12.66 5.46 10.94
CA VAL A 634 -12.35 4.04 11.09
C VAL A 634 -11.07 3.67 10.35
N HIS A 635 -10.28 2.77 10.92
CA HIS A 635 -9.09 2.17 10.33
C HIS A 635 -9.20 0.66 10.40
N GLN A 636 -8.69 -0.01 9.38
CA GLN A 636 -8.50 -1.47 9.36
C GLN A 636 -7.06 -1.83 8.98
N MET A 637 -6.47 -1.06 8.06
CA MET A 637 -5.11 -1.25 7.58
C MET A 637 -4.48 0.11 7.23
N GLN A 638 -3.15 0.18 7.20
CA GLN A 638 -2.42 1.41 6.91
C GLN A 638 -2.54 1.85 5.44
N TRP A 639 -2.46 0.90 4.51
CA TRP A 639 -2.45 1.14 3.08
C TRP A 639 -3.85 1.48 2.57
N GLY A 640 -4.06 2.69 2.06
CA GLY A 640 -5.39 3.08 1.57
C GLY A 640 -6.46 3.02 2.66
N THR A 641 -6.19 3.56 3.85
CA THR A 641 -7.16 3.68 4.95
C THR A 641 -8.51 4.23 4.46
N LEU A 642 -8.49 5.30 3.66
CA LEU A 642 -9.71 5.92 3.16
C LEU A 642 -10.40 5.07 2.11
N ARG A 643 -9.65 4.36 1.25
CA ARG A 643 -10.19 3.37 0.30
C ARG A 643 -11.01 2.32 1.03
N VAL A 644 -10.43 1.68 2.04
CA VAL A 644 -11.09 0.62 2.80
C VAL A 644 -12.35 1.14 3.49
N THR A 645 -12.26 2.31 4.10
CA THR A 645 -13.40 2.93 4.78
C THR A 645 -14.52 3.32 3.81
N ALA A 646 -14.15 3.86 2.64
CA ALA A 646 -15.11 4.25 1.61
C ALA A 646 -15.78 3.02 0.97
N ASN A 647 -15.03 1.93 0.81
CA ASN A 647 -15.56 0.65 0.36
C ASN A 647 -16.58 0.08 1.34
N ALA A 648 -16.30 0.14 2.65
CA ALA A 648 -17.26 -0.24 3.68
C ALA A 648 -18.51 0.65 3.67
N ALA A 649 -18.35 1.96 3.45
CA ALA A 649 -19.46 2.90 3.32
C ALA A 649 -20.34 2.57 2.11
N ALA A 650 -19.73 2.21 0.98
CA ALA A 650 -20.43 1.77 -0.22
C ALA A 650 -21.27 0.51 0.01
N LEU A 651 -20.68 -0.55 0.59
CA LEU A 651 -21.40 -1.77 0.93
C LEU A 651 -22.59 -1.49 1.85
N LYS A 652 -22.40 -0.66 2.89
CA LYS A 652 -23.47 -0.30 3.83
C LYS A 652 -24.60 0.46 3.16
N LEU A 653 -24.28 1.41 2.28
CA LEU A 653 -25.29 2.16 1.53
C LEU A 653 -26.07 1.25 0.58
N ALA A 654 -25.39 0.37 -0.16
CA ALA A 654 -26.02 -0.56 -1.08
C ALA A 654 -26.87 -1.61 -0.34
N TYR A 655 -26.31 -2.22 0.70
CA TYR A 655 -27.02 -3.19 1.54
C TYR A 655 -28.27 -2.59 2.20
N SER A 656 -28.22 -1.33 2.62
CA SER A 656 -29.37 -0.62 3.23
C SER A 656 -30.58 -0.46 2.30
N GLN A 657 -30.44 -0.75 1.00
CA GLN A 657 -31.57 -0.82 0.08
C GLN A 657 -32.37 -2.12 0.25
N TYR A 658 -31.76 -3.15 0.81
CA TYR A 658 -32.32 -4.50 0.96
C TYR A 658 -32.72 -4.85 2.41
N THR A 659 -32.43 -3.98 3.39
CA THR A 659 -32.79 -4.15 4.81
C THR A 659 -34.02 -3.34 5.23
N ALA A 660 -34.83 -2.85 4.30
CA ALA A 660 -35.96 -1.95 4.59
C ALA A 660 -37.01 -2.50 5.60
N ALA A 661 -37.03 -3.82 5.87
CA ALA A 661 -37.85 -4.42 6.91
C ALA A 661 -37.35 -4.10 8.34
N ASP A 662 -36.07 -3.74 8.50
CA ASP A 662 -35.46 -3.21 9.71
C ASP A 662 -35.02 -1.76 9.47
N ALA A 663 -35.95 -0.83 9.73
CA ALA A 663 -35.70 0.59 9.56
C ALA A 663 -34.57 1.11 10.48
N ALA A 664 -34.36 0.47 11.64
CA ALA A 664 -33.32 0.87 12.58
C ALA A 664 -31.93 0.45 12.08
N ASP A 665 -31.79 -0.77 11.56
CA ASP A 665 -30.56 -1.22 10.90
C ASP A 665 -30.26 -0.39 9.64
N THR A 666 -31.26 -0.20 8.78
CA THR A 666 -31.16 0.65 7.58
C THR A 666 -30.59 2.04 7.93
N GLN A 667 -31.15 2.68 8.95
CA GLN A 667 -30.69 3.99 9.40
C GLN A 667 -29.28 3.93 10.00
N ARG A 668 -28.96 2.90 10.80
CA ARG A 668 -27.62 2.70 11.39
C ARG A 668 -26.54 2.64 10.30
N GLN A 669 -26.76 1.83 9.26
CA GLN A 669 -25.79 1.64 8.17
C GLN A 669 -25.59 2.94 7.38
N ARG A 670 -26.69 3.62 7.02
CA ARG A 670 -26.65 4.88 6.27
C ARG A 670 -25.97 6.01 7.03
N CYS A 671 -26.28 6.18 8.31
CA CYS A 671 -25.68 7.26 9.11
C CYS A 671 -24.20 7.02 9.38
N TRP A 672 -23.79 5.77 9.60
CA TRP A 672 -22.38 5.42 9.69
C TRP A 672 -21.62 5.77 8.41
N ALA A 673 -22.13 5.33 7.25
CA ALA A 673 -21.50 5.59 5.96
C ALA A 673 -21.40 7.09 5.69
N ARG A 674 -22.46 7.84 5.95
CA ARG A 674 -22.46 9.30 5.82
C ARG A 674 -21.41 9.95 6.71
N ARG A 675 -21.29 9.56 7.99
CA ARG A 675 -20.30 10.12 8.91
C ARG A 675 -18.87 9.92 8.40
N GLN A 676 -18.52 8.68 8.02
CA GLN A 676 -17.17 8.37 7.54
C GLN A 676 -16.83 9.15 6.27
N MET A 677 -17.76 9.21 5.31
CA MET A 677 -17.58 10.00 4.08
C MET A 677 -17.42 11.49 4.38
N ARG A 678 -18.19 12.06 5.32
CA ARG A 678 -18.06 13.48 5.66
C ARG A 678 -16.72 13.82 6.34
N LEU A 679 -16.17 12.92 7.15
CA LEU A 679 -14.83 13.07 7.71
C LEU A 679 -13.77 13.16 6.60
N MET A 680 -13.90 12.34 5.55
CA MET A 680 -13.02 12.40 4.37
C MET A 680 -13.13 13.70 3.58
N LEU A 681 -14.33 14.31 3.56
CA LEU A 681 -14.63 15.45 2.69
C LEU A 681 -14.39 16.81 3.33
N GLY A 682 -14.35 16.90 4.66
CA GLY A 682 -14.10 18.18 5.32
C GLY A 682 -14.48 18.30 6.78
N ASP A 683 -15.28 17.41 7.37
CA ASP A 683 -15.74 17.55 8.77
C ASP A 683 -14.57 17.44 9.77
N TRP A 684 -13.46 16.89 9.30
CA TRP A 684 -12.17 16.87 9.98
C TRP A 684 -11.41 18.22 9.93
N GLY A 685 -11.99 19.26 9.35
CA GLY A 685 -11.32 20.54 9.11
C GLY A 685 -10.38 20.55 7.90
N ARG A 686 -10.31 19.42 7.17
CA ARG A 686 -9.69 19.29 5.86
C ARG A 686 -10.36 18.20 5.02
N SER A 687 -10.22 18.31 3.71
CA SER A 687 -10.56 17.29 2.73
C SER A 687 -9.37 16.37 2.48
N PHE A 688 -9.64 15.12 2.11
CA PHE A 688 -8.68 14.15 1.60
C PHE A 688 -8.91 13.83 0.11
N VAL A 689 -9.78 14.59 -0.55
CA VAL A 689 -10.03 14.47 -1.98
C VAL A 689 -9.36 15.62 -2.70
N VAL A 690 -8.42 15.30 -3.60
CA VAL A 690 -7.65 16.30 -4.34
C VAL A 690 -8.58 17.25 -5.09
N GLY A 691 -8.39 18.56 -4.90
CA GLY A 691 -9.17 19.59 -5.57
C GLY A 691 -10.64 19.73 -5.12
N PHE A 692 -11.03 19.14 -4.00
CA PHE A 692 -12.38 19.25 -3.43
C PHE A 692 -12.35 19.70 -1.96
N GLY A 693 -13.30 20.52 -1.54
CA GLY A 693 -13.45 20.91 -0.13
C GLY A 693 -12.36 21.87 0.39
N SER A 694 -12.20 21.92 1.72
CA SER A 694 -11.25 22.80 2.40
C SER A 694 -9.89 22.11 2.58
N ASN A 695 -8.78 22.80 2.32
CA ASN A 695 -7.42 22.30 2.50
C ASN A 695 -7.18 20.86 1.95
N PRO A 696 -7.54 20.57 0.68
CA PRO A 696 -7.33 19.25 0.10
C PRO A 696 -5.84 18.92 -0.08
N PRO A 697 -5.49 17.64 -0.30
CA PRO A 697 -4.14 17.24 -0.67
C PRO A 697 -3.68 17.96 -1.94
N GLN A 698 -2.42 18.40 -1.94
CA GLN A 698 -1.81 19.16 -3.03
C GLN A 698 -0.62 18.43 -3.64
N ARG A 699 -0.09 17.42 -2.96
CA ARG A 699 1.10 16.66 -3.36
C ARG A 699 0.79 15.17 -3.36
N PRO A 700 -0.24 14.70 -4.11
CA PRO A 700 -0.46 13.26 -4.27
C PRO A 700 0.77 12.61 -4.93
N HIS A 701 1.08 11.38 -4.53
CA HIS A 701 2.11 10.52 -5.11
C HIS A 701 1.66 10.09 -6.51
N HIS A 702 1.79 10.98 -7.49
CA HIS A 702 1.26 10.75 -8.83
C HIS A 702 2.12 11.43 -9.90
N SER A 703 2.79 10.60 -10.70
CA SER A 703 3.90 10.96 -11.58
C SER A 703 3.49 11.97 -12.65
N SER A 704 2.35 11.74 -13.30
CA SER A 704 1.88 12.64 -14.35
C SER A 704 1.44 14.01 -13.79
N SER A 705 0.83 14.05 -12.60
CA SER A 705 0.25 15.29 -12.05
C SER A 705 1.28 16.27 -11.50
N MET A 706 2.46 15.77 -11.07
CA MET A 706 3.56 16.62 -10.60
C MET A 706 4.28 17.37 -11.74
N CYS A 707 4.11 16.90 -12.98
CA CYS A 707 4.69 17.50 -14.17
C CYS A 707 3.95 18.78 -14.58
N ASP A 708 4.72 19.80 -14.99
CA ASP A 708 4.16 21.06 -15.49
C ASP A 708 3.31 20.83 -16.75
N ARG A 709 2.23 21.57 -16.91
CA ARG A 709 1.33 21.47 -18.07
C ARG A 709 2.04 21.77 -19.39
N ASP A 710 3.09 22.58 -19.36
CA ASP A 710 3.99 22.79 -20.49
C ASP A 710 4.95 21.61 -20.65
N PHE A 711 4.78 20.87 -21.74
CA PHE A 711 5.60 19.69 -22.07
C PHE A 711 7.05 20.04 -22.42
N ALA A 712 7.39 21.32 -22.59
CA ALA A 712 8.77 21.77 -22.73
C ALA A 712 9.54 21.75 -21.39
N VAL A 713 8.83 21.73 -20.26
CA VAL A 713 9.43 21.66 -18.93
C VAL A 713 9.76 20.20 -18.61
N VAL A 714 11.04 19.95 -18.30
CA VAL A 714 11.52 18.61 -17.92
C VAL A 714 10.77 18.13 -16.67
N CYS A 715 10.28 16.88 -16.72
CA CYS A 715 9.67 16.21 -15.59
C CYS A 715 10.38 14.89 -15.31
N ASP A 716 11.10 14.82 -14.20
CA ASP A 716 11.90 13.67 -13.79
C ASP A 716 11.94 13.53 -12.25
N GLY A 717 12.83 12.68 -11.73
CA GLY A 717 13.02 12.51 -10.28
C GLY A 717 13.39 13.79 -9.53
N SER A 718 14.02 14.77 -10.17
CA SER A 718 14.29 16.08 -9.55
C SER A 718 13.00 16.88 -9.37
N THR A 719 12.02 16.69 -10.25
CA THR A 719 10.68 17.28 -10.13
C THR A 719 9.91 16.66 -8.97
N ALA A 720 10.00 15.34 -8.81
CA ALA A 720 9.38 14.61 -7.70
C ALA A 720 9.88 15.08 -6.33
N ALA A 721 11.16 15.43 -6.23
CA ALA A 721 11.78 15.95 -5.01
C ALA A 721 11.37 17.40 -4.64
N LEU A 722 10.66 18.13 -5.51
CA LEU A 722 10.27 19.51 -5.22
C LEU A 722 9.15 19.55 -4.17
N GLY A 723 9.36 20.29 -3.07
CA GLY A 723 8.35 20.44 -2.01
C GLY A 723 7.10 21.26 -2.38
N ARG A 724 6.93 21.68 -3.64
CA ARG A 724 5.77 22.46 -4.12
C ARG A 724 4.54 21.57 -4.38
N PRO A 725 3.33 22.14 -4.40
CA PRO A 725 2.14 21.47 -4.94
C PRO A 725 2.35 20.91 -6.36
N ASN A 726 1.66 19.82 -6.66
CA ASN A 726 1.56 19.31 -8.03
C ASN A 726 0.90 20.40 -8.89
N PRO A 727 1.53 20.81 -10.02
CA PRO A 727 1.04 21.92 -10.83
C PRO A 727 -0.26 21.56 -11.56
N SER A 728 -0.48 20.26 -11.81
CA SER A 728 -1.72 19.74 -12.37
C SER A 728 -2.59 19.16 -11.25
N VAL A 729 -3.77 19.74 -11.04
CA VAL A 729 -4.69 19.28 -10.00
C VAL A 729 -5.34 17.97 -10.46
N LEU A 730 -5.01 16.86 -9.80
CA LEU A 730 -5.62 15.54 -10.02
C LEU A 730 -7.00 15.46 -9.35
N ARG A 731 -7.91 16.32 -9.82
CA ARG A 731 -9.20 16.55 -9.18
C ARG A 731 -10.00 15.25 -9.02
N GLY A 732 -10.55 15.04 -7.83
CA GLY A 732 -11.40 13.90 -7.49
C GLY A 732 -10.66 12.68 -6.98
N ALA A 733 -9.33 12.65 -7.02
CA ALA A 733 -8.55 11.54 -6.47
C ALA A 733 -8.66 11.48 -4.94
N LEU A 734 -9.00 10.31 -4.40
CA LEU A 734 -8.96 10.01 -2.98
C LEU A 734 -7.55 9.54 -2.61
N VAL A 735 -6.89 10.22 -1.67
CA VAL A 735 -5.58 9.79 -1.19
C VAL A 735 -5.67 8.62 -0.21
N GLY A 736 -4.56 7.93 0.04
CA GLY A 736 -4.50 6.78 0.96
C GLY A 736 -5.05 7.09 2.35
N GLY A 737 -4.73 8.26 2.91
CA GLY A 737 -5.36 8.76 4.11
C GLY A 737 -4.43 9.03 5.29
N PRO A 738 -5.01 9.36 6.45
CA PRO A 738 -4.28 9.57 7.70
C PRO A 738 -3.81 8.26 8.33
N ARG A 739 -2.89 8.37 9.30
CA ARG A 739 -2.52 7.29 10.22
C ARG A 739 -3.59 7.08 11.28
N LYS A 740 -3.51 5.95 12.00
CA LYS A 740 -4.41 5.54 13.10
C LYS A 740 -4.57 6.59 14.22
N ASP A 741 -3.61 7.51 14.36
CA ASP A 741 -3.59 8.60 15.35
C ASP A 741 -4.04 9.97 14.80
N ASP A 742 -4.70 9.99 13.64
CA ASP A 742 -5.14 11.19 12.92
C ASP A 742 -4.02 12.06 12.32
N THR A 743 -2.77 11.60 12.35
CA THR A 743 -1.70 12.35 11.68
C THR A 743 -1.78 12.14 10.17
N TYR A 744 -1.66 13.24 9.43
CA TYR A 744 -1.57 13.23 7.96
C TYR A 744 -0.64 14.35 7.50
N GLU A 745 0.33 13.97 6.69
CA GLU A 745 1.26 14.87 6.02
C GLU A 745 1.02 14.82 4.52
N ASP A 746 0.82 15.98 3.89
CA ASP A 746 0.71 16.10 2.43
C ASP A 746 2.11 16.08 1.82
N ASN A 747 2.63 14.89 1.53
CA ASN A 747 3.98 14.66 1.03
C ASN A 747 3.94 13.68 -0.15
N ARG A 748 4.42 14.14 -1.31
CA ARG A 748 4.46 13.35 -2.55
C ARG A 748 5.23 12.04 -2.40
N MET A 749 6.28 12.03 -1.58
CA MET A 749 7.10 10.83 -1.41
C MET A 749 6.50 9.82 -0.42
N ASP A 750 5.45 10.20 0.32
CA ASP A 750 4.72 9.29 1.20
C ASP A 750 3.61 8.59 0.42
N TYR A 751 3.96 7.46 -0.18
CA TYR A 751 3.05 6.59 -0.92
C TYR A 751 2.10 5.78 -0.01
N ILE A 752 2.18 5.92 1.32
CA ILE A 752 1.15 5.35 2.22
C ILE A 752 -0.01 6.32 2.32
N LEU A 753 0.29 7.58 2.68
CA LEU A 753 -0.74 8.58 2.98
C LEU A 753 -1.24 9.32 1.74
N ASN A 754 -0.39 9.48 0.71
CA ASN A 754 -0.64 10.32 -0.47
C ASN A 754 -0.73 9.56 -1.78
N GLU A 755 -0.66 8.23 -1.77
CA GLU A 755 -1.00 7.43 -2.95
C GLU A 755 -2.46 7.64 -3.35
N VAL A 756 -2.69 7.55 -4.65
CA VAL A 756 -4.00 7.61 -5.30
C VAL A 756 -4.06 6.46 -6.29
N ALA A 757 -5.20 5.77 -6.37
CA ALA A 757 -5.35 4.60 -7.24
C ALA A 757 -6.78 4.43 -7.75
N ILE A 758 -6.93 3.73 -8.87
CA ILE A 758 -8.25 3.43 -9.44
C ILE A 758 -9.13 2.67 -8.46
N ASP A 759 -8.56 1.76 -7.66
CA ASP A 759 -9.30 1.04 -6.65
C ASP A 759 -9.64 1.92 -5.42
N TYR A 760 -8.83 2.95 -5.12
CA TYR A 760 -9.13 3.89 -4.03
C TYR A 760 -10.40 4.69 -4.32
N ASN A 761 -10.60 5.05 -5.59
CA ASN A 761 -11.79 5.77 -6.03
C ASN A 761 -12.98 4.84 -6.31
N GLY A 762 -12.80 3.51 -6.38
CA GLY A 762 -13.85 2.54 -6.75
C GLY A 762 -15.06 2.58 -5.83
N GLY A 763 -14.94 2.03 -4.62
CA GLY A 763 -16.01 2.07 -3.62
C GLY A 763 -16.32 3.49 -3.14
N PHE A 764 -15.34 4.41 -3.13
CA PHE A 764 -15.60 5.83 -2.89
C PHE A 764 -16.66 6.40 -3.84
N THR A 765 -16.57 6.11 -5.14
CA THR A 765 -17.56 6.55 -6.13
C THR A 765 -18.94 5.94 -5.88
N VAL A 766 -19.00 4.66 -5.48
CA VAL A 766 -20.24 3.98 -5.05
C VAL A 766 -20.85 4.68 -3.83
N ALA A 767 -20.05 5.01 -2.82
CA ALA A 767 -20.52 5.68 -1.61
C ALA A 767 -21.03 7.10 -1.90
N VAL A 768 -20.34 7.88 -2.73
CA VAL A 768 -20.80 9.21 -3.16
C VAL A 768 -22.14 9.12 -3.91
N ALA A 769 -22.27 8.18 -4.84
CA ALA A 769 -23.54 7.95 -5.55
C ALA A 769 -24.67 7.53 -4.59
N GLY A 770 -24.38 6.63 -3.64
CA GLY A 770 -25.33 6.22 -2.61
C GLY A 770 -25.80 7.38 -1.74
N LEU A 771 -24.90 8.24 -1.27
CA LEU A 771 -25.25 9.42 -0.48
C LEU A 771 -26.07 10.44 -1.28
N LEU A 772 -25.74 10.65 -2.55
CA LEU A 772 -26.48 11.53 -3.44
C LEU A 772 -27.90 11.02 -3.70
N GLN A 773 -28.07 9.73 -3.99
CA GLN A 773 -29.38 9.13 -4.24
C GLN A 773 -30.23 9.03 -2.97
N LEU A 774 -29.65 8.60 -1.85
CA LEU A 774 -30.37 8.35 -0.60
C LEU A 774 -30.54 9.60 0.28
N GLY A 775 -29.89 10.71 -0.07
CA GLY A 775 -30.02 12.00 0.62
C GLY A 775 -31.05 12.96 0.02
N ALA A 776 -31.63 12.64 -1.13
CA ALA A 776 -32.73 13.41 -1.70
C ALA A 776 -34.04 13.19 -0.91
N PRO A 777 -34.89 14.22 -0.69
CA PRO A 777 -36.20 14.03 -0.09
C PRO A 777 -37.07 13.11 -0.98
N SER A 778 -37.46 11.94 -0.47
CA SER A 778 -38.36 11.04 -1.20
C SER A 778 -39.80 11.58 -1.19
N PRO A 779 -40.51 11.57 -2.33
CA PRO A 779 -41.95 11.89 -2.38
C PRO A 779 -42.86 10.76 -1.87
N SER A 780 -42.31 9.62 -1.41
CA SER A 780 -43.07 8.48 -0.87
C SER A 780 -42.77 8.24 0.63
N PRO A 781 -43.73 7.71 1.40
CA PRO A 781 -43.50 7.30 2.79
C PRO A 781 -42.74 5.96 2.78
N SER A 782 -41.44 6.02 2.53
CA SER A 782 -40.49 4.92 2.72
C SER A 782 -39.41 5.37 3.72
N PRO A 783 -38.74 4.43 4.41
CA PRO A 783 -37.97 4.72 5.63
C PRO A 783 -36.88 5.76 5.34
N SER A 784 -36.78 6.72 6.25
CA SER A 784 -35.96 7.93 6.21
C SER A 784 -34.69 7.80 5.34
N GLY A 785 -34.57 8.72 4.37
CA GLY A 785 -33.29 8.95 3.68
C GLY A 785 -32.19 9.39 4.64
N THR A 786 -30.99 9.66 4.13
CA THR A 786 -29.90 10.20 4.96
C THR A 786 -30.22 11.59 5.55
N SER A 787 -31.29 12.23 5.08
CA SER A 787 -31.87 13.49 5.56
C SER A 787 -32.37 13.44 7.02
N GLY A 788 -32.40 12.27 7.65
CA GLY A 788 -32.70 12.06 9.07
C GLY A 788 -31.51 11.53 9.89
N CYS A 789 -30.28 11.65 9.40
CA CYS A 789 -29.08 11.40 10.19
C CYS A 789 -28.66 12.71 10.86
N PRO A 790 -29.15 13.07 12.05
CA PRO A 790 -28.53 14.18 12.77
C PRO A 790 -27.12 13.76 13.14
N PRO A 791 -26.20 14.72 13.34
CA PRO A 791 -24.84 14.44 13.76
C PRO A 791 -24.73 13.56 15.03
N SER A 792 -25.82 13.36 15.77
CA SER A 792 -25.81 12.76 17.12
C SER A 792 -26.96 11.79 17.49
N GLU A 793 -27.92 11.40 16.64
CA GLU A 793 -29.11 10.63 17.15
C GLU A 793 -28.82 9.19 17.55
N TYR A 794 -28.03 8.44 16.77
CA TYR A 794 -27.68 7.07 17.15
C TYR A 794 -27.00 7.08 18.53
N ASP A 795 -26.11 8.04 18.74
CA ASP A 795 -25.40 8.15 20.01
C ASP A 795 -26.27 8.74 21.14
N CYS A 796 -27.23 9.62 20.85
CA CYS A 796 -28.22 10.10 21.81
C CYS A 796 -29.20 9.01 22.27
N ALA A 797 -29.56 8.07 21.38
CA ALA A 797 -30.35 6.90 21.70
C ALA A 797 -29.56 5.90 22.56
N GLN A 798 -28.26 5.71 22.26
CA GLN A 798 -27.36 4.89 23.11
C GLN A 798 -27.11 5.53 24.47
N CYS A 799 -27.00 6.86 24.55
CA CYS A 799 -26.98 7.58 25.83
C CYS A 799 -28.26 7.32 26.64
N ALA A 800 -29.44 7.28 26.00
CA ALA A 800 -30.70 6.97 26.70
C ALA A 800 -30.78 5.50 27.16
N ALA A 801 -30.38 4.55 26.31
CA ALA A 801 -30.39 3.12 26.62
C ALA A 801 -29.40 2.75 27.74
N ASN A 802 -28.17 3.28 27.69
CA ASN A 802 -27.18 3.03 28.72
C ASN A 802 -27.47 3.81 30.01
N ALA A 803 -28.04 5.02 29.93
CA ALA A 803 -28.54 5.72 31.11
C ALA A 803 -29.65 4.91 31.80
N ALA A 804 -30.54 4.26 31.05
CA ALA A 804 -31.55 3.37 31.61
C ALA A 804 -30.93 2.16 32.34
N ALA A 805 -29.83 1.59 31.80
CA ALA A 805 -29.10 0.49 32.43
C ALA A 805 -28.46 0.86 33.78
N VAL A 806 -28.12 2.14 33.98
CA VAL A 806 -27.46 2.63 35.21
C VAL A 806 -28.37 3.53 36.06
N GLN A 807 -29.64 3.67 35.70
CA GLN A 807 -30.60 4.59 36.31
C GLN A 807 -30.80 4.33 37.81
N SER A 808 -30.62 3.08 38.26
CA SER A 808 -30.68 2.70 39.69
C SER A 808 -29.50 3.21 40.51
N LEU A 809 -28.36 3.46 39.88
CA LEU A 809 -27.13 3.96 40.51
C LEU A 809 -27.00 5.49 40.38
N LEU A 810 -27.41 6.04 39.23
CA LEU A 810 -27.27 7.46 38.91
C LEU A 810 -28.49 7.99 38.13
N PRO A 811 -29.54 8.46 38.83
CA PRO A 811 -30.72 8.98 38.18
C PRO A 811 -30.42 10.23 37.34
N GLY A 812 -30.91 10.26 36.10
CA GLY A 812 -30.91 11.48 35.28
C GLY A 812 -29.66 11.73 34.42
N MET A 813 -28.79 10.73 34.25
CA MET A 813 -27.56 10.85 33.45
C MET A 813 -27.76 10.80 31.92
N ALA A 814 -28.99 10.57 31.45
CA ALA A 814 -29.32 10.57 30.03
C ALA A 814 -29.07 11.95 29.38
N ALA A 815 -29.57 13.03 30.01
CA ALA A 815 -29.47 14.38 29.45
C ALA A 815 -28.03 14.91 29.41
N PRO A 816 -27.18 14.73 30.44
CA PRO A 816 -25.75 15.05 30.36
C PRO A 816 -25.00 14.28 29.27
N CYS A 817 -25.24 12.97 29.12
CA CYS A 817 -24.63 12.18 28.05
C CYS A 817 -25.05 12.66 26.66
N GLN A 818 -26.35 12.93 26.47
CA GLN A 818 -26.89 13.48 25.22
C GLN A 818 -26.34 14.88 24.93
N THR A 819 -26.17 15.71 25.95
CA THR A 819 -25.57 17.05 25.82
C THR A 819 -24.10 16.95 25.42
N CYS A 820 -23.34 16.04 26.04
CA CYS A 820 -21.97 15.73 25.65
C CYS A 820 -21.91 15.24 24.19
N ALA A 821 -22.73 14.25 23.83
CA ALA A 821 -22.77 13.67 22.49
C ALA A 821 -23.12 14.73 21.43
N ALA A 822 -24.08 15.60 21.74
CA ALA A 822 -24.45 16.72 20.89
C ALA A 822 -23.34 17.77 20.77
N ALA A 823 -22.55 18.00 21.83
CA ALA A 823 -21.48 18.99 21.85
C ALA A 823 -20.29 18.61 20.97
N ILE A 824 -19.97 17.31 20.86
CA ILE A 824 -18.82 16.83 20.08
C ILE A 824 -19.20 16.14 18.77
N GLY A 825 -20.50 15.99 18.47
CA GLY A 825 -20.98 15.34 17.24
C GLY A 825 -20.61 13.86 17.13
N ASP A 826 -20.23 13.26 18.26
CA ASP A 826 -19.86 11.86 18.43
C ASP A 826 -20.24 11.48 19.86
N GLY A 827 -21.33 10.75 20.06
CA GLY A 827 -21.63 10.31 21.42
C GLY A 827 -20.81 9.10 21.85
N TRP A 828 -19.88 8.59 21.03
CA TRP A 828 -19.02 7.47 21.42
C TRP A 828 -18.18 7.73 22.67
N PRO A 829 -17.40 8.82 22.76
CA PRO A 829 -16.69 9.18 23.98
C PRO A 829 -17.64 9.41 25.17
N CYS A 830 -18.84 9.95 24.90
CA CYS A 830 -19.81 10.32 25.93
C CYS A 830 -20.53 9.10 26.52
N TYR A 831 -21.04 8.18 25.71
CA TYR A 831 -21.74 7.02 26.26
C TYR A 831 -20.75 6.02 26.89
N ASN A 832 -19.45 6.01 26.54
CA ASN A 832 -18.44 5.19 27.23
C ASN A 832 -18.35 5.48 28.73
N CYS A 833 -18.68 6.71 29.16
CA CYS A 833 -18.84 7.03 30.58
C CYS A 833 -19.94 6.17 31.24
N LEU A 834 -21.02 5.86 30.51
CA LEU A 834 -22.16 5.07 30.97
C LEU A 834 -22.04 3.56 30.72
N ALA A 835 -21.32 3.15 29.67
CA ALA A 835 -21.17 1.73 29.28
C ALA A 835 -20.04 1.01 30.02
N SER A 836 -19.15 1.73 30.70
CA SER A 836 -18.05 1.14 31.45
C SER A 836 -18.57 0.32 32.65
N PRO A 837 -18.02 -0.87 32.96
CA PRO A 837 -18.39 -1.66 34.14
C PRO A 837 -18.01 -1.00 35.49
N LEU A 838 -17.66 0.29 35.46
CA LEU A 838 -16.99 1.05 36.51
C LEU A 838 -17.77 2.32 36.87
N VAL A 839 -19.06 2.37 36.51
CA VAL A 839 -19.98 3.44 36.88
C VAL A 839 -19.91 3.69 38.39
N THR A 840 -19.54 4.91 38.76
CA THR A 840 -19.46 5.35 40.15
C THR A 840 -20.85 5.76 40.67
N SER A 841 -21.06 5.76 41.98
CA SER A 841 -22.28 6.32 42.58
C SER A 841 -22.24 7.86 42.70
N SER A 842 -21.15 8.52 42.26
CA SER A 842 -20.96 9.96 42.35
C SER A 842 -21.41 10.71 41.08
N PRO A 843 -22.50 11.50 41.12
CA PRO A 843 -22.97 12.26 39.97
C PRO A 843 -21.97 13.30 39.47
N SER A 844 -21.20 13.93 40.36
CA SER A 844 -20.23 14.98 40.00
C SER A 844 -18.99 14.43 39.31
N LEU A 845 -18.55 13.22 39.67
CA LEU A 845 -17.47 12.54 38.97
C LEU A 845 -17.90 12.08 37.58
N MET A 846 -19.15 11.62 37.45
CA MET A 846 -19.72 11.24 36.16
C MET A 846 -19.94 12.44 35.24
N GLN A 847 -20.39 13.57 35.76
CA GLN A 847 -20.41 14.82 35.00
C GLN A 847 -19.00 15.19 34.53
N GLY A 848 -17.99 15.03 35.40
CA GLY A 848 -16.59 15.20 35.01
C GLY A 848 -16.11 14.27 33.89
N CYS A 849 -16.68 13.06 33.77
CA CYS A 849 -16.40 12.16 32.64
C CYS A 849 -16.95 12.73 31.33
N PHE A 850 -18.20 13.23 31.34
CA PHE A 850 -18.81 13.86 30.19
C PHE A 850 -18.11 15.17 29.82
N ASP A 851 -17.71 15.98 30.79
CA ASP A 851 -16.98 17.23 30.57
C ASP A 851 -15.58 16.93 29.98
N CYS A 852 -14.92 15.87 30.45
CA CYS A 852 -13.68 15.35 29.89
C CYS A 852 -13.86 14.92 28.42
N ALA A 853 -14.90 14.16 28.13
CA ALA A 853 -15.22 13.72 26.77
C ALA A 853 -15.55 14.92 25.86
N ALA A 854 -16.33 15.87 26.36
CA ALA A 854 -16.67 17.11 25.67
C ALA A 854 -15.46 18.01 25.39
N ALA A 855 -14.41 17.92 26.21
CA ALA A 855 -13.13 18.60 26.01
C ALA A 855 -12.23 17.92 24.94
N GLY A 856 -12.73 16.88 24.25
CA GLY A 856 -12.01 16.17 23.19
C GLY A 856 -11.07 15.07 23.70
N VAL A 857 -11.17 14.70 24.99
CA VAL A 857 -10.43 13.57 25.55
C VAL A 857 -11.19 12.27 25.27
N ASN A 858 -10.48 11.20 24.91
CA ASN A 858 -11.07 9.88 24.68
C ASN A 858 -11.94 9.40 25.87
N GLY A 859 -13.17 8.93 25.58
CA GLY A 859 -14.13 8.44 26.57
C GLY A 859 -13.64 7.30 27.47
N TRP A 860 -12.77 6.40 26.98
CA TRP A 860 -12.12 5.41 27.83
C TRP A 860 -11.22 6.06 28.88
N ALA A 861 -10.37 7.01 28.47
CA ALA A 861 -9.48 7.73 29.39
C ALA A 861 -10.29 8.54 30.42
N CYS A 862 -11.36 9.21 29.96
CA CYS A 862 -12.31 9.89 30.85
C CYS A 862 -12.95 8.92 31.86
N SER A 863 -13.33 7.72 31.43
CA SER A 863 -13.88 6.68 32.32
C SER A 863 -12.83 6.18 33.34
N GLN A 864 -11.56 6.05 32.95
CA GLN A 864 -10.49 5.63 33.84
C GLN A 864 -10.12 6.72 34.85
N CYS A 865 -10.00 7.97 34.40
CA CYS A 865 -9.81 9.12 35.29
C CYS A 865 -10.94 9.19 36.32
N THR A 866 -12.18 9.00 35.88
CA THR A 866 -13.38 9.01 36.73
C THR A 866 -13.38 7.86 37.74
N LYS A 867 -12.95 6.66 37.35
CA LYS A 867 -12.80 5.50 38.26
C LYS A 867 -11.77 5.75 39.35
N GLY A 868 -10.63 6.35 38.99
CA GLY A 868 -9.50 6.57 39.89
C GLY A 868 -9.63 7.81 40.76
N ALA A 869 -10.51 8.75 40.42
CA ALA A 869 -10.57 10.09 41.02
C ALA A 869 -11.03 10.09 42.48
N LEU A 870 -10.35 10.88 43.31
CA LEU A 870 -10.77 11.16 44.69
C LEU A 870 -11.81 12.29 44.77
N SER A 871 -11.80 13.20 43.80
CA SER A 871 -12.70 14.35 43.71
C SER A 871 -12.85 14.82 42.25
N PRO A 872 -13.83 15.70 41.96
CA PRO A 872 -13.96 16.33 40.65
C PRO A 872 -12.68 17.05 40.20
N THR A 873 -11.95 17.67 41.14
CA THR A 873 -10.67 18.33 40.84
C THR A 873 -9.60 17.32 40.43
N ASP A 874 -9.50 16.18 41.12
CA ASP A 874 -8.58 15.09 40.75
C ASP A 874 -8.94 14.50 39.36
N ASN A 875 -10.24 14.36 39.07
CA ASN A 875 -10.73 13.93 37.76
C ASN A 875 -10.35 14.93 36.65
N ALA A 876 -10.58 16.23 36.88
CA ALA A 876 -10.24 17.29 35.94
C ALA A 876 -8.72 17.41 35.72
N ASN A 877 -7.91 17.23 36.77
CA ASN A 877 -6.45 17.20 36.66
C ASN A 877 -5.97 16.01 35.82
N CYS A 878 -6.63 14.85 35.96
CA CYS A 878 -6.35 13.67 35.15
C CYS A 878 -6.72 13.89 33.68
N ALA A 879 -7.92 14.40 33.40
CA ALA A 879 -8.35 14.75 32.04
C ALA A 879 -7.42 15.81 31.40
N GLY A 880 -7.03 16.83 32.16
CA GLY A 880 -6.09 17.86 31.73
C GLY A 880 -4.69 17.31 31.47
N CYS A 881 -4.24 16.28 32.18
CA CYS A 881 -3.00 15.57 31.89
C CYS A 881 -3.05 14.91 30.50
N TYR A 882 -4.13 14.18 30.19
CA TYR A 882 -4.33 13.56 28.87
C TYR A 882 -4.42 14.57 27.72
N THR A 883 -4.87 15.79 28.00
CA THR A 883 -4.94 16.86 26.98
C THR A 883 -3.55 17.46 26.67
N ARG A 884 -2.61 17.42 27.63
CA ARG A 884 -1.29 18.06 27.50
C ARG A 884 -0.15 17.07 27.22
N ALA A 885 -0.28 15.82 27.65
CA ALA A 885 0.71 14.78 27.43
C ALA A 885 0.82 14.39 25.94
N SER A 886 2.04 14.10 25.51
CA SER A 886 2.35 13.49 24.21
C SER A 886 1.93 12.02 24.19
N SER A 887 1.72 11.47 22.99
CA SER A 887 1.20 10.12 22.76
C SER A 887 1.94 9.01 23.54
N GLY A 888 3.25 9.15 23.74
CA GLY A 888 4.08 8.21 24.52
C GLY A 888 3.93 8.29 26.04
N ASN A 889 3.31 9.35 26.58
CA ASN A 889 3.21 9.61 28.02
C ASN A 889 1.78 9.49 28.59
N ASN A 890 0.78 9.23 27.75
CA ASN A 890 -0.64 9.16 28.14
C ASN A 890 -0.93 8.15 29.25
N TRP A 891 -0.25 6.99 29.25
CA TRP A 891 -0.37 5.98 30.30
C TRP A 891 0.14 6.47 31.66
N GLY A 892 1.11 7.40 31.67
CA GLY A 892 1.62 8.03 32.89
C GLY A 892 0.54 8.79 33.66
N CYS A 893 -0.45 9.37 32.97
CA CYS A 893 -1.55 10.09 33.61
C CYS A 893 -2.41 9.14 34.48
N LEU A 894 -2.65 7.91 34.03
CA LEU A 894 -3.37 6.91 34.82
C LEU A 894 -2.53 6.39 35.99
N GLU A 895 -1.25 6.11 35.76
CA GLU A 895 -0.34 5.62 36.81
C GLU A 895 -0.10 6.64 37.91
N CYS A 896 -0.16 7.94 37.61
CA CYS A 896 -0.11 9.01 38.60
C CYS A 896 -1.24 8.93 39.64
N GLN A 897 -2.44 8.49 39.25
CA GLN A 897 -3.56 8.29 40.18
C GLN A 897 -3.26 7.15 41.18
N LYS A 898 -2.50 6.12 40.77
CA LYS A 898 -2.07 5.03 41.65
C LYS A 898 -0.88 5.44 42.51
N ALA A 899 0.14 6.03 41.89
CA ALA A 899 1.41 6.38 42.54
C ALA A 899 1.24 7.43 43.65
N GLY A 900 0.35 8.41 43.47
CA GLY A 900 0.04 9.43 44.49
C GLY A 900 -0.76 8.89 45.69
N GLY A 901 -1.25 7.65 45.64
CA GLY A 901 -2.05 7.04 46.70
C GLY A 901 -3.31 7.88 47.02
N PRO A 902 -3.70 8.05 48.29
CA PRO A 902 -4.88 8.84 48.66
C PRO A 902 -4.64 10.37 48.72
N SER A 903 -3.47 10.86 48.28
CA SER A 903 -3.12 12.28 48.38
C SER A 903 -3.32 13.01 47.05
N GLU A 904 -4.34 13.87 46.99
CA GLU A 904 -4.62 14.69 45.79
C GLU A 904 -3.45 15.59 45.40
N GLY A 905 -2.73 16.17 46.38
CA GLY A 905 -1.57 17.02 46.09
C GLY A 905 -0.43 16.25 45.40
N ARG A 906 -0.17 15.00 45.82
CA ARG A 906 0.84 14.14 45.15
C ARG A 906 0.39 13.70 43.76
N ARG A 907 -0.89 13.37 43.60
CA ARG A 907 -1.49 13.06 42.28
C ARG A 907 -1.39 14.25 41.34
N ALA A 908 -1.77 15.45 41.79
CA ALA A 908 -1.71 16.68 41.02
C ALA A 908 -0.28 17.02 40.58
N ALA A 909 0.71 16.89 41.47
CA ALA A 909 2.12 17.07 41.14
C ALA A 909 2.58 16.11 40.03
N CYS A 910 2.19 14.83 40.13
CA CYS A 910 2.50 13.80 39.14
C CYS A 910 1.81 14.07 37.79
N LEU A 911 0.50 14.32 37.80
CA LEU A 911 -0.30 14.61 36.61
C LEU A 911 0.20 15.86 35.88
N ALA A 912 0.61 16.89 36.62
CA ALA A 912 1.24 18.07 36.05
C ALA A 912 2.64 17.78 35.51
N CYS A 913 3.39 16.84 36.08
CA CYS A 913 4.71 16.42 35.61
C CYS A 913 4.61 15.67 34.27
N VAL A 914 3.71 14.68 34.20
CA VAL A 914 3.46 13.89 32.99
C VAL A 914 2.85 14.74 31.88
N GLY A 915 1.87 15.60 32.21
CA GLY A 915 1.23 16.49 31.24
C GLY A 915 2.17 17.52 30.62
N ASP A 916 3.30 17.83 31.27
CA ASP A 916 4.32 18.73 30.71
C ASP A 916 5.41 17.98 29.92
N ASN A 917 5.12 16.74 29.50
CA ASN A 917 6.00 15.88 28.69
C ASN A 917 7.33 15.48 29.35
N SER A 918 7.38 15.45 30.68
CA SER A 918 8.49 14.82 31.39
C SER A 918 8.37 13.29 31.38
N ASP A 919 9.45 12.57 31.66
CA ASP A 919 9.47 11.10 31.75
C ASP A 919 8.39 10.59 32.72
N ALA A 920 7.39 9.89 32.17
CA ALA A 920 6.24 9.41 32.93
C ALA A 920 6.62 8.48 34.08
N TRP A 921 7.61 7.60 33.87
CA TRP A 921 8.08 6.71 34.92
C TRP A 921 8.73 7.52 36.04
N ALA A 922 9.61 8.47 35.71
CA ALA A 922 10.26 9.32 36.70
C ALA A 922 9.25 10.17 37.50
N CYS A 923 8.22 10.72 36.83
CA CYS A 923 7.14 11.46 37.49
C CYS A 923 6.35 10.57 38.48
N THR A 924 6.07 9.31 38.13
CA THR A 924 5.41 8.38 39.05
C THR A 924 6.28 8.00 40.24
N GLN A 925 7.61 7.89 40.06
CA GLN A 925 8.55 7.71 41.17
C GLN A 925 8.57 8.89 42.13
N CYS A 926 8.51 10.13 41.62
CA CYS A 926 8.37 11.32 42.46
C CYS A 926 7.08 11.28 43.30
N ALA A 927 5.97 10.76 42.74
CA ALA A 927 4.70 10.70 43.45
C ALA A 927 4.65 9.59 44.52
N SER A 928 5.26 8.45 44.24
CA SER A 928 5.21 7.26 45.10
C SER A 928 6.24 7.29 46.24
N ARG A 929 7.42 7.86 46.00
CA ARG A 929 8.55 7.83 46.94
C ARG A 929 8.41 8.82 48.08
N TYR A 930 7.87 10.01 47.84
CA TYR A 930 7.78 11.05 48.86
C TYR A 930 6.42 11.03 49.57
N ALA A 931 6.46 11.25 50.88
CA ALA A 931 5.28 11.17 51.73
C ALA A 931 4.42 12.44 51.64
N THR A 932 5.02 13.59 51.36
CA THR A 932 4.31 14.89 51.33
C THR A 932 4.09 15.43 49.91
N PRO A 933 3.00 16.18 49.66
CA PRO A 933 2.78 16.89 48.40
C PRO A 933 3.93 17.82 48.01
N CYS A 934 4.47 18.58 48.97
CA CYS A 934 5.56 19.53 48.70
C CYS A 934 6.81 18.83 48.15
N GLU A 935 7.20 17.69 48.73
CA GLU A 935 8.39 16.95 48.25
C GLU A 935 8.15 16.34 46.86
N ALA A 936 6.95 15.82 46.60
CA ALA A 936 6.57 15.32 45.27
C ALA A 936 6.59 16.45 44.22
N GLU A 937 6.10 17.64 44.56
CA GLU A 937 6.15 18.83 43.69
C GLU A 937 7.58 19.28 43.41
N ARG A 938 8.46 19.28 44.41
CA ARG A 938 9.88 19.65 44.23
C ARG A 938 10.62 18.64 43.34
N CYS A 939 10.35 17.36 43.52
CA CYS A 939 10.88 16.30 42.65
C CYS A 939 10.39 16.46 41.20
N ALA A 940 9.09 16.68 41.00
CA ALA A 940 8.52 16.95 39.68
C ALA A 940 9.10 18.21 39.04
N ALA A 941 9.32 19.28 39.81
CA ALA A 941 9.93 20.51 39.31
C ALA A 941 11.39 20.31 38.85
N CYS A 942 12.14 19.43 39.53
CA CYS A 942 13.49 19.04 39.09
C CYS A 942 13.45 18.38 37.70
N LEU A 943 12.50 17.47 37.46
CA LEU A 943 12.32 16.82 36.16
C LEU A 943 11.95 17.83 35.07
N LYS A 944 11.00 18.74 35.37
CA LYS A 944 10.58 19.80 34.44
C LYS A 944 11.72 20.76 34.07
N ALA A 945 12.68 20.97 34.96
CA ALA A 945 13.86 21.80 34.73
C ALA A 945 14.95 21.11 33.89
N GLY A 946 14.69 19.91 33.35
CA GLY A 946 15.67 19.13 32.58
C GLY A 946 16.67 18.36 33.46
N GLY A 947 16.37 18.20 34.75
CA GLY A 947 17.18 17.40 35.65
C GLY A 947 17.19 15.92 35.27
N ASN A 948 18.30 15.23 35.51
CA ASN A 948 18.41 13.80 35.22
C ASN A 948 17.42 13.01 36.11
N ALA A 949 16.65 12.10 35.51
CA ALA A 949 15.61 11.33 36.18
C ALA A 949 16.10 10.69 37.49
N TRP A 950 17.18 9.90 37.42
CA TRP A 950 17.77 9.23 38.59
C TRP A 950 18.11 10.23 39.69
N SER A 951 18.73 11.36 39.34
CA SER A 951 19.11 12.39 40.32
C SER A 951 17.90 13.06 40.99
N CYS A 952 16.83 13.31 40.24
CA CYS A 952 15.66 14.02 40.74
C CYS A 952 14.85 13.18 41.74
N TYR A 953 14.58 11.90 41.45
CA TYR A 953 13.79 11.06 42.37
C TYR A 953 14.63 10.35 43.44
N THR A 954 15.96 10.49 43.44
CA THR A 954 16.82 10.01 44.55
C THR A 954 17.25 11.11 45.52
N ALA A 955 16.96 12.37 45.22
CA ALA A 955 17.27 13.52 46.07
C ALA A 955 16.42 13.59 47.36
N THR A 956 16.85 14.40 48.33
CA THR A 956 16.11 14.64 49.57
C THR A 956 15.53 16.06 49.57
N TYR A 957 14.21 16.18 49.57
CA TYR A 957 13.51 17.48 49.52
C TYR A 957 12.95 17.96 50.88
N ALA A 958 13.02 17.13 51.93
CA ALA A 958 12.48 17.41 53.27
C ALA A 958 12.88 18.80 53.82
N VAL A 959 14.15 19.19 53.68
CA VAL A 959 14.68 20.48 54.19
C VAL A 959 14.04 21.70 53.51
N GLN A 960 13.56 21.55 52.27
CA GLN A 960 12.92 22.63 51.51
C GLN A 960 11.41 22.71 51.76
N CYS A 961 10.84 21.70 52.42
CA CYS A 961 9.40 21.54 52.63
C CYS A 961 8.99 21.67 54.11
N ASP A 962 9.90 21.35 55.05
CA ASP A 962 9.74 21.65 56.46
C ASP A 962 10.10 23.12 56.71
N GLY A 963 9.08 23.99 56.71
CA GLY A 963 9.23 25.42 57.01
C GLY A 963 10.04 25.68 58.28
N GLY A 964 11.34 25.93 58.12
CA GLY A 964 12.23 26.57 59.08
C GLY A 964 12.13 26.13 60.54
N ARG A 965 12.10 24.82 60.86
CA ARG A 965 12.20 24.37 62.26
C ARG A 965 13.10 23.15 62.49
N ARG A 966 14.36 23.46 62.81
CA ARG A 966 15.18 23.05 63.99
C ARG A 966 16.64 22.88 63.56
N SER A 967 17.50 23.85 63.90
CA SER A 967 18.19 24.07 65.19
C SER A 967 19.53 23.32 65.24
N LEU A 968 20.60 24.10 65.20
CA LEU A 968 21.96 23.76 65.62
C LEU A 968 21.96 23.05 66.98
N ALA A 969 22.59 21.87 67.07
CA ALA A 969 23.48 21.46 68.15
C ALA A 969 24.03 20.03 67.93
N ALA A 970 25.37 19.96 67.94
CA ALA A 970 26.29 18.82 68.17
C ALA A 970 26.13 17.54 67.36
#